data_AF-A0A835J6P1-F1
#
_entry.id   AF-A0A835J6P1-F1
#
_cell.length_a   1.000
_cell.length_b   1.000
_cell.length_c   1.000
_cell.angle_alpha   90.00
_cell.angle_beta   90.00
_cell.angle_gamma   90.00
#
_symmetry.space_group_name_H-M   'P 1'
#
loop_
_entity.id
_entity.type
_entity.pdbx_description
1 polymer ?
#
loop_
_entity_poly.entity_id
_entity_poly.type
_entity_poly.pdbx_seq_one_letter_code
_entity_poly.pdbx_strand_id
1 'polypeptide(L)'
;MSVSLTVMTFNLHDDQAEDSPNSWEKRKDLCISVISSYSPTILCTQQGVKTQLDYLQQCLPGYSQLGISRRGSQDSLDEHCTIFYDKEKVELLEDGTFWLSESPSVPGSMSWGAAVPWIEPPGFSLQIVNTNMDEFSPRARRRSALLTWQHIASLPPSLPVLYCGGFNTLKESTTGRFLLGRSSEHGVVGDMRDTWPNAQVRKNVSLIHTYHDFKGDKQGALEFFKLILRALCLCWDRQTQDLHVDWILFRAEHNEGVAMNVFIHISCKSVNCTAAKTGEGAELKVKVNKLTSTKTQLPYSYYSLPYCPPDHIVDSAENLGEVLRGDRIENSPYVFQMREPQQCKILCRITLNEKTAKEFKEKIDDDYRVNMILDNLPLVVPIPRFDQENAVVYQHGFQSKDQKHFIHNHLTFTVKFHKDSQSNLARIVGFEVKPFSIKHDYDGQWKNENTRLTTCDPHARRAVTSSESPQVIEDKKDVIFTYDVAFEESEVKWAFRWDTYLLMADDQIHWFSIVNSLMIVLFLSGMVAMIMLRTLYRDISKYNQLETQEEAREETGWKLVHGDVFRPPANSDLLCVYAGTGVQFFGMILVTMMFAALGFLSPSNRGGLMTAMLLLWVFMGLFAGYASARLYKMFKGTEWKKITLKTAFIFPATIFAVFFFLNALIWGEKSSGAVPFGTMFALVFLWFGISVPLVFAGSYIGFKKPGIEDPVKTNKIPRQIPEQAWYMNPAFSILIGGVLPFGAVFIELFFILTSIWLHQFYYIFGFLFIVFVILIVTCAEITIVLCYFQLCSEDYLWWWRSYLTSGSSAIYLFLYAAFYFFTKLDITKPVSGILYFGYMLIASYAFFVLTGTIGFYACFWFTRLIYSSVKID
;
A
#
# COMPACT_ATOMS: atom_id res chain seq x y z
N MET A 1 36.55 10.10 8.28
CA MET A 1 36.09 9.93 6.88
C MET A 1 35.56 8.51 6.75
N SER A 2 34.38 8.26 6.18
CA SER A 2 33.78 6.92 6.14
C SER A 2 33.89 6.31 4.74
N VAL A 3 34.34 5.05 4.65
CA VAL A 3 34.28 4.26 3.42
C VAL A 3 33.01 3.42 3.43
N SER A 4 32.27 3.44 2.32
CA SER A 4 31.12 2.57 2.10
C SER A 4 31.51 1.48 1.11
N LEU A 5 31.42 0.23 1.53
CA LEU A 5 31.73 -0.96 0.74
C LEU A 5 30.45 -1.76 0.52
N THR A 6 30.08 -2.00 -0.74
CA THR A 6 28.96 -2.91 -1.06
C THR A 6 29.50 -4.32 -1.27
N VAL A 7 29.08 -5.26 -0.43
CA VAL A 7 29.48 -6.67 -0.51
C VAL A 7 28.26 -7.54 -0.75
N MET A 8 28.38 -8.51 -1.65
CA MET A 8 27.33 -9.46 -2.00
C MET A 8 27.88 -10.87 -1.88
N THR A 9 27.15 -11.78 -1.22
CA THR A 9 27.38 -13.22 -1.32
C THR A 9 26.28 -13.81 -2.19
N PHE A 10 26.63 -14.61 -3.19
CA PHE A 10 25.69 -15.12 -4.18
C PHE A 10 26.13 -16.49 -4.71
N ASN A 11 25.46 -17.53 -4.25
CA ASN A 11 25.63 -18.88 -4.76
C ASN A 11 25.03 -18.97 -6.18
N LEU A 12 25.85 -19.34 -7.16
CA LEU A 12 25.46 -19.45 -8.57
C LEU A 12 24.73 -20.76 -8.86
N HIS A 13 25.00 -21.80 -8.06
CA HIS A 13 24.55 -23.18 -8.18
C HIS A 13 24.90 -23.90 -9.48
N ASP A 14 25.26 -25.18 -9.34
CA ASP A 14 25.74 -26.04 -10.41
C ASP A 14 24.82 -26.05 -11.64
N ASP A 15 25.43 -26.20 -12.81
CA ASP A 15 24.69 -26.25 -14.05
C ASP A 15 23.80 -27.52 -14.13
N GLN A 16 22.61 -27.34 -14.69
CA GLN A 16 21.60 -28.36 -14.85
C GLN A 16 21.50 -28.71 -16.33
N ALA A 17 21.21 -29.99 -16.66
CA ALA A 17 21.11 -30.46 -18.03
C ALA A 17 20.30 -29.50 -18.94
N GLU A 18 20.77 -29.25 -20.17
CA GLU A 18 20.35 -28.11 -21.01
C GLU A 18 18.82 -27.93 -21.15
N ASP A 19 18.08 -29.03 -21.24
CA ASP A 19 16.60 -29.08 -21.30
C ASP A 19 15.92 -28.46 -20.07
N SER A 20 16.53 -28.54 -18.89
CA SER A 20 16.01 -28.03 -17.62
C SER A 20 15.61 -26.55 -17.72
N PRO A 21 14.48 -26.11 -17.13
CA PRO A 21 14.15 -24.68 -17.07
C PRO A 21 15.21 -23.87 -16.28
N ASN A 22 16.03 -24.54 -15.47
CA ASN A 22 17.04 -23.94 -14.59
C ASN A 22 18.49 -24.16 -15.08
N SER A 23 18.71 -24.55 -16.34
CA SER A 23 20.07 -24.62 -16.91
C SER A 23 20.72 -23.24 -17.00
N TRP A 24 22.04 -23.17 -16.91
CA TRP A 24 22.82 -21.92 -16.85
C TRP A 24 22.54 -21.02 -18.05
N GLU A 25 22.42 -21.59 -19.24
CA GLU A 25 22.06 -20.86 -20.47
C GLU A 25 20.77 -20.03 -20.34
N LYS A 26 19.81 -20.47 -19.52
CA LYS A 26 18.55 -19.76 -19.25
C LYS A 26 18.64 -18.82 -18.04
N ARG A 27 19.64 -18.97 -17.18
CA ARG A 27 19.84 -18.18 -15.94
C ARG A 27 20.87 -17.06 -16.06
N LYS A 28 21.90 -17.23 -16.90
CA LYS A 28 23.10 -16.38 -16.95
C LYS A 28 22.82 -14.88 -17.12
N ASP A 29 21.88 -14.51 -17.98
CA ASP A 29 21.50 -13.11 -18.22
C ASP A 29 20.74 -12.51 -17.02
N LEU A 30 19.96 -13.32 -16.31
CA LEU A 30 19.27 -12.92 -15.08
C LEU A 30 20.29 -12.75 -13.94
N CYS A 31 21.27 -13.66 -13.82
CA CYS A 31 22.38 -13.54 -12.87
C CYS A 31 23.20 -12.26 -13.12
N ILE A 32 23.54 -11.95 -14.38
CA ILE A 32 24.22 -10.70 -14.76
C ILE A 32 23.36 -9.47 -14.48
N SER A 33 22.06 -9.52 -14.79
CA SER A 33 21.13 -8.42 -14.51
C SER A 33 21.04 -8.14 -13.01
N VAL A 34 20.94 -9.17 -12.17
CA VAL A 34 20.97 -9.05 -10.70
C VAL A 34 22.28 -8.45 -10.23
N ILE A 35 23.44 -9.03 -10.58
CA ILE A 35 24.76 -8.53 -10.17
C ILE A 35 24.95 -7.06 -10.57
N SER A 36 24.63 -6.73 -11.82
CA SER A 36 24.75 -5.36 -12.36
C SER A 36 23.80 -4.38 -11.67
N SER A 37 22.58 -4.80 -11.30
CA SER A 37 21.59 -3.95 -10.64
C SER A 37 21.95 -3.60 -9.19
N TYR A 38 22.71 -4.46 -8.51
CA TYR A 38 23.24 -4.18 -7.17
C TYR A 38 24.62 -3.53 -7.21
N SER A 39 25.39 -3.70 -8.28
CA SER A 39 26.77 -3.19 -8.45
C SER A 39 27.64 -3.38 -7.19
N PRO A 40 27.77 -4.62 -6.69
CA PRO A 40 28.53 -4.90 -5.47
C PRO A 40 30.01 -4.62 -5.73
N THR A 41 30.63 -3.79 -4.90
CA THR A 41 32.07 -3.51 -4.99
C THR A 41 32.88 -4.81 -4.91
N ILE A 42 32.42 -5.75 -4.08
CA ILE A 42 33.01 -7.09 -3.94
C ILE A 42 31.90 -8.15 -3.93
N LEU A 43 32.02 -9.15 -4.81
CA LEU A 43 31.05 -10.22 -5.04
C LEU A 43 31.69 -11.56 -4.72
N CYS A 44 31.27 -12.18 -3.62
CA CYS A 44 31.65 -13.53 -3.22
C CYS A 44 30.69 -14.53 -3.85
N THR A 45 31.19 -15.41 -4.72
CA THR A 45 30.42 -16.45 -5.40
C THR A 45 30.72 -17.84 -4.84
N GLN A 46 29.73 -18.73 -4.91
CA GLN A 46 29.83 -20.14 -4.52
C GLN A 46 29.22 -21.01 -5.64
N GLN A 47 29.63 -22.27 -5.71
CA GLN A 47 29.20 -23.26 -6.72
C GLN A 47 29.32 -22.79 -8.18
N GLY A 48 30.31 -21.95 -8.48
CA GLY A 48 30.59 -21.50 -9.84
C GLY A 48 31.60 -22.41 -10.54
N VAL A 49 31.24 -23.00 -11.67
CA VAL A 49 32.21 -23.72 -12.54
C VAL A 49 32.87 -22.76 -13.54
N LYS A 50 34.05 -23.12 -14.07
CA LYS A 50 34.90 -22.19 -14.83
C LYS A 50 34.20 -21.50 -16.01
N THR A 51 33.35 -22.22 -16.76
CA THR A 51 32.57 -21.67 -17.88
C THR A 51 31.56 -20.59 -17.46
N GLN A 52 30.89 -20.77 -16.31
CA GLN A 52 29.98 -19.77 -15.74
C GLN A 52 30.76 -18.51 -15.32
N LEU A 53 31.90 -18.72 -14.66
CA LEU A 53 32.76 -17.64 -14.15
C LEU A 53 33.42 -16.83 -15.27
N ASP A 54 33.86 -17.49 -16.34
CA ASP A 54 34.39 -16.81 -17.54
C ASP A 54 33.30 -16.01 -18.26
N TYR A 55 32.05 -16.49 -18.29
CA TYR A 55 30.92 -15.69 -18.77
C TYR A 55 30.68 -14.46 -17.90
N LEU A 56 30.69 -14.61 -16.57
CA LEU A 56 30.61 -13.47 -15.65
C LEU A 56 31.74 -12.46 -15.88
N GLN A 57 32.99 -12.92 -16.04
CA GLN A 57 34.14 -12.06 -16.29
C GLN A 57 34.07 -11.35 -17.65
N GLN A 58 33.49 -11.95 -18.69
CA GLN A 58 33.26 -11.31 -19.99
C GLN A 58 32.19 -10.21 -19.90
N CYS A 59 31.08 -10.48 -19.19
CA CYS A 59 29.99 -9.52 -19.02
C CYS A 59 30.28 -8.41 -17.99
N LEU A 60 31.28 -8.61 -17.12
CA LEU A 60 31.69 -7.66 -16.07
C LEU A 60 33.14 -7.19 -16.28
N PRO A 61 33.46 -6.46 -17.37
CA PRO A 61 34.85 -6.13 -17.74
C PRO A 61 35.58 -5.25 -16.71
N GLY A 62 34.83 -4.44 -15.95
CA GLY A 62 35.37 -3.65 -14.83
C GLY A 62 35.81 -4.47 -13.62
N TYR A 63 35.43 -5.75 -13.52
CA TYR A 63 35.77 -6.61 -12.40
C TYR A 63 37.02 -7.46 -12.69
N SER A 64 37.76 -7.83 -11.65
CA SER A 64 38.75 -8.91 -11.64
C SER A 64 38.19 -10.11 -10.91
N GLN A 65 38.71 -11.30 -11.23
CA GLN A 65 38.36 -12.57 -10.59
C GLN A 65 39.53 -13.12 -9.75
N LEU A 66 39.23 -13.65 -8.56
CA LEU A 66 40.14 -14.44 -7.72
C LEU A 66 39.51 -15.77 -7.30
N GLY A 67 40.36 -16.69 -6.82
CA GLY A 67 39.99 -18.00 -6.33
C GLY A 67 40.19 -19.11 -7.38
N ILE A 68 40.68 -20.25 -6.90
CA ILE A 68 40.93 -21.45 -7.71
C ILE A 68 39.86 -22.53 -7.47
N SER A 69 39.81 -23.50 -8.39
CA SER A 69 38.99 -24.71 -8.29
C SER A 69 39.26 -25.48 -7.00
N ARG A 70 38.21 -26.12 -6.46
CA ARG A 70 38.27 -27.04 -5.32
C ARG A 70 39.32 -28.15 -5.46
N ARG A 71 39.65 -28.58 -6.68
CA ARG A 71 40.70 -29.60 -6.93
C ARG A 71 42.09 -29.03 -7.23
N GLY A 72 42.22 -27.69 -7.24
CA GLY A 72 43.44 -26.98 -7.57
C GLY A 72 43.43 -26.41 -8.98
N SER A 73 44.46 -25.62 -9.31
CA SER A 73 44.52 -24.73 -10.48
C SER A 73 44.50 -25.40 -11.86
N GLN A 74 44.50 -26.74 -11.95
CA GLN A 74 44.46 -27.47 -13.23
C GLN A 74 43.10 -28.10 -13.57
N ASP A 75 42.15 -28.18 -12.63
CA ASP A 75 40.81 -28.76 -12.89
C ASP A 75 39.78 -27.65 -13.11
N SER A 76 39.43 -27.40 -14.36
CA SER A 76 38.44 -26.39 -14.77
C SER A 76 36.98 -26.86 -14.70
N LEU A 77 36.73 -28.14 -14.39
CA LEU A 77 35.38 -28.73 -14.37
C LEU A 77 34.72 -28.73 -12.99
N ASP A 78 35.48 -28.46 -11.92
CA ASP A 78 34.98 -28.40 -10.54
C ASP A 78 34.59 -26.96 -10.11
N GLU A 79 33.79 -26.87 -9.04
CA GLU A 79 33.34 -25.60 -8.45
C GLU A 79 34.53 -24.77 -7.92
N HIS A 80 34.34 -23.45 -7.89
CA HIS A 80 35.24 -22.48 -7.29
C HIS A 80 34.49 -21.63 -6.24
N CYS A 81 35.19 -21.22 -5.17
CA CYS A 81 34.72 -20.19 -4.24
C CYS A 81 35.30 -18.82 -4.66
N THR A 82 34.86 -18.31 -5.81
CA THR A 82 35.48 -17.14 -6.44
C THR A 82 35.04 -15.82 -5.80
N ILE A 83 35.98 -14.88 -5.67
CA ILE A 83 35.71 -13.48 -5.33
C ILE A 83 35.92 -12.61 -6.59
N PHE A 84 34.91 -11.85 -6.98
CA PHE A 84 35.04 -10.79 -7.97
C PHE A 84 35.18 -9.43 -7.28
N TYR A 85 36.04 -8.55 -7.80
CA TYR A 85 36.27 -7.21 -7.26
C TYR A 85 36.35 -6.15 -8.38
N ASP A 86 35.63 -5.03 -8.24
CA ASP A 86 35.56 -3.91 -9.19
C ASP A 86 36.90 -3.12 -9.27
N LYS A 87 37.69 -3.30 -10.33
CA LYS A 87 39.05 -2.75 -10.50
C LYS A 87 39.16 -1.22 -10.38
N GLU A 88 38.07 -0.48 -10.59
CA GLU A 88 38.06 0.99 -10.45
C GLU A 88 37.83 1.45 -9.01
N LYS A 89 37.31 0.55 -8.16
CA LYS A 89 37.02 0.79 -6.74
C LYS A 89 37.95 0.02 -5.81
N VAL A 90 38.47 -1.13 -6.28
CA VAL A 90 39.12 -2.16 -5.47
C VAL A 90 40.39 -2.78 -6.16
N GLU A 91 41.55 -2.69 -5.48
CA GLU A 91 42.93 -3.06 -5.88
C GLU A 91 43.49 -4.14 -4.93
N LEU A 92 44.26 -5.09 -5.47
CA LEU A 92 44.72 -6.27 -4.72
C LEU A 92 46.15 -6.08 -4.17
N LEU A 93 46.37 -6.49 -2.91
CA LEU A 93 47.71 -6.62 -2.32
C LEU A 93 48.24 -8.05 -2.40
N GLU A 94 47.43 -8.98 -1.92
CA GLU A 94 47.77 -10.37 -1.63
C GLU A 94 46.49 -11.19 -1.80
N ASP A 95 46.60 -12.34 -2.45
CA ASP A 95 45.55 -13.35 -2.50
C ASP A 95 46.09 -14.72 -2.07
N GLY A 96 45.17 -15.56 -1.62
CA GLY A 96 45.46 -16.92 -1.19
C GLY A 96 44.17 -17.72 -1.15
N THR A 97 44.26 -19.03 -1.31
CA THR A 97 43.11 -19.94 -1.15
C THR A 97 43.50 -21.01 -0.15
N PHE A 98 42.71 -21.14 0.90
CA PHE A 98 42.80 -22.19 1.90
C PHE A 98 41.46 -22.94 1.91
N TRP A 99 41.46 -24.24 2.17
CA TRP A 99 40.23 -25.03 2.30
C TRP A 99 40.19 -25.82 3.65
N LEU A 100 39.40 -26.89 3.81
CA LEU A 100 38.82 -27.21 5.14
C LEU A 100 39.08 -28.65 5.65
N SER A 101 40.34 -29.00 5.96
CA SER A 101 40.75 -30.35 6.39
C SER A 101 41.76 -30.40 7.57
N GLU A 102 42.16 -31.62 7.97
CA GLU A 102 43.28 -31.86 8.93
C GLU A 102 44.67 -31.73 8.30
N SER A 103 44.78 -31.82 6.98
CA SER A 103 46.02 -31.69 6.23
C SER A 103 45.85 -30.61 5.19
N PRO A 104 45.93 -29.34 5.60
CA PRO A 104 45.64 -28.25 4.71
C PRO A 104 46.81 -27.95 3.75
N SER A 105 47.73 -28.85 3.39
CA SER A 105 49.02 -28.46 2.76
C SER A 105 49.09 -28.15 1.10
N VAL A 106 48.45 -29.43 0.94
CA VAL A 106 48.03 -30.44 -0.10
C VAL A 106 46.62 -30.18 -0.68
N PRO A 107 46.37 -30.24 -2.02
CA PRO A 107 45.08 -29.97 -2.63
C PRO A 107 44.23 -31.23 -2.79
N GLY A 108 42.90 -31.10 -2.83
CA GLY A 108 41.96 -32.24 -2.88
C GLY A 108 41.97 -33.20 -1.66
N SER A 109 42.80 -32.94 -0.66
CA SER A 109 42.86 -33.66 0.63
C SER A 109 41.51 -33.62 1.38
N MET A 110 41.18 -34.72 2.05
CA MET A 110 39.85 -35.02 2.61
C MET A 110 40.00 -35.46 4.07
N SER A 111 39.28 -34.85 5.01
CA SER A 111 39.23 -35.34 6.41
C SER A 111 37.94 -34.94 7.15
N TRP A 112 37.74 -35.51 8.36
CA TRP A 112 36.52 -35.48 9.17
C TRP A 112 35.24 -35.99 8.49
N GLY A 113 35.37 -36.64 7.33
CA GLY A 113 34.28 -37.01 6.44
C GLY A 113 33.90 -35.95 5.40
N ALA A 114 34.71 -34.89 5.24
CA ALA A 114 34.58 -33.85 4.22
C ALA A 114 35.65 -33.98 3.13
N ALA A 115 35.42 -33.35 1.98
CA ALA A 115 36.10 -33.70 0.73
C ALA A 115 37.21 -32.75 0.22
N VAL A 116 37.66 -31.70 0.95
CA VAL A 116 38.57 -30.66 0.35
C VAL A 116 39.40 -29.75 1.34
N PRO A 117 40.66 -29.24 1.06
CA PRO A 117 41.68 -28.98 2.14
C PRO A 117 42.47 -27.66 2.54
N TRP A 118 43.09 -26.76 1.73
CA TRP A 118 44.44 -26.08 1.98
C TRP A 118 44.63 -24.98 3.11
N ILE A 119 45.81 -24.27 3.23
CA ILE A 119 46.32 -23.45 4.40
C ILE A 119 46.63 -21.94 4.17
N GLU A 120 47.03 -21.25 5.26
CA GLU A 120 47.48 -19.85 5.52
C GLU A 120 48.91 -19.44 4.99
N PRO A 121 49.50 -18.26 5.34
CA PRO A 121 49.18 -16.81 5.12
C PRO A 121 50.48 -16.03 4.64
N PRO A 122 50.92 -14.80 5.09
CA PRO A 122 50.29 -13.57 5.64
C PRO A 122 50.81 -12.18 5.12
N GLY A 123 49.93 -11.17 4.90
CA GLY A 123 50.38 -9.84 4.42
C GLY A 123 49.56 -8.56 4.72
N PHE A 124 48.87 -8.44 5.86
CA PHE A 124 48.28 -7.17 6.40
C PHE A 124 47.13 -6.53 5.59
N SER A 125 45.90 -7.07 5.72
CA SER A 125 44.72 -6.70 4.91
C SER A 125 43.36 -6.90 5.63
N LEU A 126 42.36 -6.02 5.44
CA LEU A 126 40.95 -6.35 5.76
C LEU A 126 40.61 -7.61 4.99
N GLN A 127 40.44 -8.68 5.72
CA GLN A 127 40.33 -9.96 5.11
C GLN A 127 38.89 -10.24 4.72
N ILE A 128 38.69 -10.52 3.44
CA ILE A 128 37.41 -10.99 2.91
C ILE A 128 37.56 -12.49 2.68
N VAL A 129 37.00 -13.26 3.61
CA VAL A 129 36.97 -14.72 3.54
C VAL A 129 35.68 -15.13 2.83
N ASN A 130 35.79 -15.85 1.72
CA ASN A 130 34.67 -16.48 1.04
C ASN A 130 34.68 -18.00 1.32
N THR A 131 33.53 -18.62 1.53
CA THR A 131 33.43 -20.06 1.81
C THR A 131 32.19 -20.73 1.21
N ASN A 132 32.28 -22.05 1.06
CA ASN A 132 31.15 -22.94 0.84
C ASN A 132 31.35 -24.15 1.77
N MET A 133 30.61 -24.22 2.87
CA MET A 133 30.76 -25.28 3.87
C MET A 133 30.04 -26.56 3.46
N ASP A 134 30.56 -27.71 3.88
CA ASP A 134 29.99 -29.03 3.57
C ASP A 134 28.49 -29.14 3.94
N GLU A 135 27.65 -29.55 2.98
CA GLU A 135 26.19 -29.61 3.14
C GLU A 135 25.73 -30.75 4.08
N PHE A 136 26.39 -31.90 4.02
CA PHE A 136 25.89 -33.16 4.59
C PHE A 136 26.39 -33.45 6.01
N SER A 137 27.54 -32.92 6.41
CA SER A 137 28.25 -33.26 7.65
C SER A 137 28.30 -32.08 8.64
N PRO A 138 27.45 -32.06 9.68
CA PRO A 138 27.55 -31.10 10.78
C PRO A 138 28.89 -31.17 11.53
N ARG A 139 29.57 -32.33 11.49
CA ARG A 139 30.92 -32.50 12.06
C ARG A 139 31.96 -31.75 11.25
N ALA A 140 31.87 -31.81 9.91
CA ALA A 140 32.70 -31.02 9.01
C ALA A 140 32.48 -29.53 9.26
N ARG A 141 31.24 -29.04 9.15
CA ARG A 141 30.92 -27.62 9.38
C ARG A 141 31.44 -27.07 10.72
N ARG A 142 31.28 -27.84 11.80
CA ARG A 142 31.81 -27.50 13.14
C ARG A 142 33.34 -27.40 13.16
N ARG A 143 34.07 -28.30 12.50
CA ARG A 143 35.54 -28.24 12.39
C ARG A 143 36.01 -27.13 11.44
N SER A 144 35.33 -26.93 10.30
CA SER A 144 35.56 -25.85 9.35
C SER A 144 35.42 -24.48 10.01
N ALA A 145 34.33 -24.25 10.75
CA ALA A 145 34.11 -23.02 11.49
C ALA A 145 35.20 -22.77 12.55
N LEU A 146 35.63 -23.82 13.27
CA LEU A 146 36.72 -23.71 14.25
C LEU A 146 38.05 -23.38 13.59
N LEU A 147 38.40 -24.03 12.47
CA LEU A 147 39.62 -23.77 11.70
C LEU A 147 39.65 -22.35 11.13
N THR A 148 38.57 -21.91 10.47
CA THR A 148 38.46 -20.54 9.95
C THR A 148 38.46 -19.51 11.09
N TRP A 149 37.84 -19.80 12.24
CA TRP A 149 37.92 -18.92 13.40
C TRP A 149 39.33 -18.87 14.01
N GLN A 150 40.07 -19.99 14.06
CA GLN A 150 41.46 -20.00 14.50
C GLN A 150 42.36 -19.15 13.59
N HIS A 151 42.15 -19.20 12.28
CA HIS A 151 42.81 -18.28 11.33
C HIS A 151 42.39 -16.83 11.59
N ILE A 152 41.09 -16.52 11.66
CA ILE A 152 40.61 -15.15 11.94
C ILE A 152 41.15 -14.62 13.28
N ALA A 153 41.32 -15.48 14.29
CA ALA A 153 41.87 -15.13 15.60
C ALA A 153 43.41 -15.03 15.64
N SER A 154 44.13 -15.51 14.62
CA SER A 154 45.58 -15.29 14.48
C SER A 154 45.90 -13.91 13.88
N LEU A 155 44.94 -13.32 13.16
CA LEU A 155 45.02 -11.97 12.61
C LEU A 155 45.02 -10.90 13.73
N PRO A 156 45.69 -9.75 13.52
CA PRO A 156 45.61 -8.60 14.44
C PRO A 156 44.16 -8.24 14.79
N PRO A 157 43.83 -7.97 16.08
CA PRO A 157 42.46 -7.63 16.50
C PRO A 157 41.88 -6.39 15.79
N SER A 158 42.74 -5.40 15.51
CA SER A 158 42.42 -4.17 14.77
C SER A 158 42.22 -4.37 13.27
N LEU A 159 42.44 -5.58 12.75
CA LEU A 159 42.18 -5.93 11.37
C LEU A 159 40.70 -6.33 11.23
N PRO A 160 39.84 -5.54 10.56
CA PRO A 160 38.45 -5.89 10.41
C PRO A 160 38.32 -6.99 9.36
N VAL A 161 37.40 -7.92 9.58
CA VAL A 161 37.23 -9.13 8.76
C VAL A 161 35.77 -9.23 8.32
N LEU A 162 35.56 -9.54 7.03
CA LEU A 162 34.25 -9.91 6.48
C LEU A 162 34.30 -11.38 6.07
N TYR A 163 33.43 -12.20 6.65
CA TYR A 163 33.33 -13.62 6.36
C TYR A 163 32.01 -13.90 5.64
N CYS A 164 32.10 -14.08 4.33
CA CYS A 164 30.98 -14.32 3.41
C CYS A 164 30.94 -15.81 3.03
N GLY A 165 29.75 -16.31 2.66
CA GLY A 165 29.65 -17.62 2.01
C GLY A 165 28.34 -18.36 2.22
N GLY A 166 28.27 -19.54 1.62
CA GLY A 166 27.29 -20.56 1.95
C GLY A 166 27.77 -21.33 3.18
N PHE A 167 27.13 -21.13 4.33
CA PHE A 167 27.48 -21.82 5.58
C PHE A 167 26.74 -23.16 5.75
N ASN A 168 25.74 -23.43 4.90
CA ASN A 168 24.93 -24.66 4.85
C ASN A 168 24.44 -25.12 6.25
N THR A 169 24.16 -24.15 7.11
CA THR A 169 23.75 -24.34 8.50
C THR A 169 22.91 -23.16 8.97
N LEU A 170 22.14 -23.35 10.05
CA LEU A 170 21.26 -22.32 10.60
C LEU A 170 21.93 -21.57 11.76
N LYS A 171 21.52 -20.34 12.04
CA LYS A 171 22.10 -19.48 13.10
C LYS A 171 22.06 -20.13 14.48
N GLU A 172 20.99 -20.90 14.76
CA GLU A 172 20.78 -21.65 16.00
C GLU A 172 21.37 -23.07 16.01
N SER A 173 22.07 -23.49 14.94
CA SER A 173 22.90 -24.71 14.96
C SER A 173 24.10 -24.55 15.89
N THR A 174 24.74 -25.65 16.28
CA THR A 174 25.99 -25.62 17.06
C THR A 174 27.09 -24.81 16.36
N THR A 175 27.20 -24.93 15.04
CA THR A 175 28.17 -24.18 14.22
C THR A 175 27.84 -22.69 14.16
N GLY A 176 26.56 -22.32 13.97
CA GLY A 176 26.11 -20.93 13.97
C GLY A 176 26.29 -20.27 15.33
N ARG A 177 25.89 -20.94 16.42
CA ARG A 177 26.08 -20.47 17.80
C ARG A 177 27.56 -20.30 18.16
N PHE A 178 28.45 -21.18 17.69
CA PHE A 178 29.89 -21.03 17.88
C PHE A 178 30.44 -19.78 17.19
N LEU A 179 30.15 -19.58 15.89
CA LEU A 179 30.61 -18.41 15.13
C LEU A 179 30.10 -17.10 15.73
N LEU A 180 28.86 -17.08 16.22
CA LEU A 180 28.21 -15.92 16.84
C LEU A 180 28.50 -15.76 18.35
N GLY A 181 29.50 -16.47 18.90
CA GLY A 181 29.93 -16.35 20.30
C GLY A 181 28.95 -16.85 21.36
N ARG A 182 27.87 -17.53 20.96
CA ARG A 182 26.81 -18.05 21.83
C ARG A 182 27.13 -19.43 22.43
N SER A 183 28.20 -20.09 21.99
CA SER A 183 28.67 -21.36 22.54
C SER A 183 30.17 -21.56 22.34
N SER A 184 30.84 -22.17 23.32
CA SER A 184 32.26 -22.53 23.22
C SER A 184 32.49 -23.87 22.54
N GLU A 185 33.63 -23.99 21.86
CA GLU A 185 34.10 -25.20 21.18
C GLU A 185 35.55 -25.47 21.55
N HIS A 186 35.80 -26.60 22.22
CA HIS A 186 37.15 -27.00 22.66
C HIS A 186 37.86 -25.92 23.51
N GLY A 187 37.10 -25.08 24.23
CA GLY A 187 37.60 -23.95 25.02
C GLY A 187 37.69 -22.61 24.27
N VAL A 188 37.56 -22.61 22.94
CA VAL A 188 37.54 -21.41 22.10
C VAL A 188 36.10 -20.89 21.95
N VAL A 189 35.91 -19.58 21.80
CA VAL A 189 34.62 -18.94 21.51
C VAL A 189 34.81 -18.06 20.26
N GLY A 190 33.84 -18.08 19.34
CA GLY A 190 33.82 -17.17 18.19
C GLY A 190 33.39 -15.75 18.60
N ASP A 191 33.84 -14.72 17.89
CA ASP A 191 33.33 -13.35 18.03
C ASP A 191 33.12 -12.72 16.65
N MET A 192 32.16 -13.28 15.91
CA MET A 192 31.66 -12.72 14.65
C MET A 192 30.22 -12.25 14.83
N ARG A 193 29.90 -11.07 14.28
CA ARG A 193 28.56 -10.48 14.29
C ARG A 193 27.90 -10.72 12.93
N ASP A 194 26.65 -11.17 12.92
CA ASP A 194 25.87 -11.31 11.68
C ASP A 194 25.45 -9.93 11.16
N THR A 195 25.74 -9.62 9.90
CA THR A 195 25.34 -8.34 9.28
C THR A 195 23.82 -8.16 9.25
N TRP A 196 23.01 -9.23 9.15
CA TRP A 196 21.56 -9.12 9.01
C TRP A 196 20.84 -8.49 10.22
N PRO A 197 20.98 -8.99 11.47
CA PRO A 197 20.40 -8.35 12.65
C PRO A 197 21.09 -7.03 13.03
N ASN A 198 22.37 -6.85 12.66
CA ASN A 198 23.11 -5.60 12.92
C ASN A 198 22.86 -4.51 11.85
N ALA A 199 22.18 -4.82 10.74
CA ALA A 199 21.89 -3.86 9.68
C ALA A 199 20.83 -2.85 10.12
N GLN A 200 21.20 -1.56 10.10
CA GLN A 200 20.30 -0.43 10.36
C GLN A 200 19.05 -0.44 9.47
N VAL A 201 19.16 -0.97 8.24
CA VAL A 201 18.06 -1.14 7.29
C VAL A 201 18.15 -2.51 6.64
N ARG A 202 17.16 -3.37 6.88
CA ARG A 202 16.97 -4.63 6.14
C ARG A 202 15.94 -4.44 5.02
N LYS A 203 16.22 -4.99 3.84
CA LYS A 203 15.27 -5.06 2.71
C LYS A 203 14.70 -6.48 2.62
N ASN A 204 13.49 -6.62 2.06
CA ASN A 204 12.80 -7.90 1.89
C ASN A 204 12.68 -8.72 3.19
N VAL A 205 12.33 -8.08 4.32
CA VAL A 205 12.19 -8.71 5.66
C VAL A 205 11.13 -9.83 5.71
N SER A 206 10.33 -10.00 4.65
CA SER A 206 9.42 -11.14 4.45
C SER A 206 10.10 -12.41 3.93
N LEU A 207 11.36 -12.34 3.46
CA LEU A 207 12.15 -13.51 3.07
C LEU A 207 12.94 -14.02 4.28
N ILE A 208 12.42 -15.04 4.97
CA ILE A 208 13.12 -15.70 6.09
C ILE A 208 14.12 -16.79 5.66
N HIS A 209 14.38 -16.93 4.36
CA HIS A 209 15.31 -17.92 3.78
C HIS A 209 16.15 -17.29 2.68
N THR A 210 17.40 -17.75 2.54
CA THR A 210 18.27 -17.44 1.40
C THR A 210 18.15 -18.50 0.29
N TYR A 211 18.12 -19.77 0.67
CA TYR A 211 17.90 -20.90 -0.25
C TYR A 211 16.42 -21.04 -0.64
N HIS A 212 16.15 -21.30 -1.93
CA HIS A 212 14.79 -21.40 -2.48
C HIS A 212 14.60 -22.46 -3.57
N ASP A 213 15.57 -23.38 -3.78
CA ASP A 213 15.40 -24.63 -4.54
C ASP A 213 14.79 -24.46 -5.96
N PHE A 214 15.14 -23.37 -6.64
CA PHE A 214 14.53 -22.86 -7.90
C PHE A 214 12.99 -22.75 -7.96
N LYS A 215 12.26 -23.00 -6.88
CA LYS A 215 10.78 -23.04 -6.87
C LYS A 215 10.12 -21.68 -7.07
N GLY A 216 10.85 -20.58 -6.86
CA GLY A 216 10.41 -19.20 -7.16
C GLY A 216 9.27 -18.66 -6.29
N ASP A 217 8.63 -19.51 -5.49
CA ASP A 217 7.49 -19.15 -4.64
C ASP A 217 7.85 -18.07 -3.61
N LYS A 218 7.10 -16.97 -3.66
CA LYS A 218 6.89 -16.13 -2.49
C LYS A 218 6.17 -17.00 -1.45
N GLN A 219 6.91 -17.34 -0.39
CA GLN A 219 6.54 -18.28 0.69
C GLN A 219 5.03 -18.39 0.89
N GLY A 220 4.47 -19.55 0.54
CA GLY A 220 3.03 -19.77 0.53
C GLY A 220 2.39 -19.49 1.89
N ALA A 221 1.17 -18.95 1.88
CA ALA A 221 0.47 -18.45 3.06
C ALA A 221 0.38 -19.45 4.22
N LEU A 222 0.47 -20.76 3.94
CA LEU A 222 0.51 -21.85 4.92
C LEU A 222 1.74 -21.81 5.84
N GLU A 223 2.94 -21.51 5.33
CA GLU A 223 4.15 -21.40 6.18
C GLU A 223 4.14 -20.11 6.99
N PHE A 224 3.66 -19.00 6.42
CA PHE A 224 3.42 -17.77 7.19
C PHE A 224 2.38 -17.99 8.30
N PHE A 225 1.33 -18.78 8.05
CA PHE A 225 0.37 -19.20 9.07
C PHE A 225 1.02 -20.06 10.16
N LYS A 226 1.88 -21.04 9.80
CA LYS A 226 2.66 -21.82 10.78
C LYS A 226 3.60 -20.95 11.61
N LEU A 227 4.18 -19.90 11.02
CA LEU A 227 5.02 -18.93 11.73
C LEU A 227 4.21 -18.11 12.73
N ILE A 228 3.05 -17.57 12.31
CA ILE A 228 2.10 -16.87 13.19
C ILE A 228 1.61 -17.79 14.31
N LEU A 229 1.27 -19.04 14.00
CA LEU A 229 0.81 -20.01 15.00
C LEU A 229 1.91 -20.30 16.04
N ARG A 230 3.18 -20.44 15.60
CA ARG A 230 4.33 -20.60 16.52
C ARG A 230 4.55 -19.36 17.39
N ALA A 231 4.43 -18.15 16.82
CA ALA A 231 4.58 -16.89 17.55
C ALA A 231 3.43 -16.61 18.53
N LEU A 232 2.23 -17.14 18.27
CA LEU A 232 1.07 -17.07 19.17
C LEU A 232 1.10 -18.13 20.26
N CYS A 233 1.66 -19.32 20.00
CA CYS A 233 1.72 -20.42 20.97
C CYS A 233 2.95 -20.36 21.91
N LEU A 234 4.01 -19.62 21.54
CA LEU A 234 5.20 -19.43 22.36
C LEU A 234 5.64 -17.97 22.28
N CYS A 235 5.58 -17.25 23.41
CA CYS A 235 6.05 -15.87 23.54
C CYS A 235 7.58 -15.79 23.42
N TRP A 236 8.08 -15.80 22.18
CA TRP A 236 9.50 -15.79 21.86
C TRP A 236 9.82 -14.72 20.82
N ASP A 237 10.99 -14.09 20.92
CA ASP A 237 11.33 -12.92 20.11
C ASP A 237 11.36 -13.26 18.59
N ARG A 238 10.66 -12.42 17.82
CA ARG A 238 10.61 -12.45 16.35
C ARG A 238 11.99 -12.28 15.72
N GLN A 239 12.99 -11.75 16.44
CA GLN A 239 14.38 -11.66 15.97
C GLN A 239 15.10 -13.02 15.80
N THR A 240 14.61 -14.12 16.39
CA THR A 240 15.34 -15.41 16.40
C THR A 240 14.81 -16.45 15.41
N GLN A 241 14.05 -16.06 14.37
CA GLN A 241 13.41 -16.99 13.42
C GLN A 241 13.95 -16.93 11.97
N ASP A 242 15.07 -16.25 11.72
CA ASP A 242 15.72 -16.25 10.39
C ASP A 242 16.29 -17.65 10.05
N LEU A 243 15.87 -18.24 8.93
CA LEU A 243 16.33 -19.54 8.44
C LEU A 243 17.27 -19.38 7.21
N HIS A 244 18.19 -18.42 7.31
CA HIS A 244 19.23 -18.17 6.31
C HIS A 244 20.35 -19.21 6.43
N VAL A 245 20.93 -19.62 5.30
CA VAL A 245 22.12 -20.48 5.25
C VAL A 245 23.33 -19.82 4.57
N ASP A 246 23.11 -18.73 3.83
CA ASP A 246 24.14 -17.90 3.19
C ASP A 246 24.25 -16.59 3.99
N TRP A 247 25.44 -16.29 4.52
CA TRP A 247 25.63 -15.19 5.48
C TRP A 247 26.77 -14.26 5.06
N ILE A 248 26.74 -13.05 5.62
CA ILE A 248 27.91 -12.19 5.74
C ILE A 248 28.06 -11.89 7.23
N LEU A 249 29.14 -12.38 7.83
CA LEU A 249 29.53 -12.09 9.22
C LEU A 249 30.68 -11.08 9.24
N PHE A 250 30.83 -10.32 10.32
CA PHE A 250 31.91 -9.35 10.47
C PHE A 250 32.50 -9.34 11.89
N ARG A 251 33.80 -9.02 12.01
CA ARG A 251 34.46 -8.67 13.28
C ARG A 251 34.72 -7.17 13.33
N ALA A 252 34.43 -6.54 14.47
CA ALA A 252 34.60 -5.10 14.68
C ALA A 252 35.15 -4.81 16.08
N GLU A 253 35.98 -3.78 16.19
CA GLU A 253 36.74 -3.42 17.40
C GLU A 253 35.86 -2.73 18.46
N HIS A 254 36.39 -2.61 19.69
CA HIS A 254 35.58 -2.30 20.88
C HIS A 254 35.62 -0.81 21.29
N ASN A 255 34.51 -0.11 20.99
CA ASN A 255 34.10 1.24 21.43
C ASN A 255 34.82 2.50 20.87
N GLU A 256 33.98 3.53 20.68
CA GLU A 256 34.26 4.95 20.42
C GLU A 256 34.97 5.38 19.10
N GLY A 257 34.50 6.50 18.53
CA GLY A 257 35.40 7.49 17.91
C GLY A 257 35.98 7.29 16.49
N VAL A 258 35.13 7.22 15.45
CA VAL A 258 35.45 7.71 14.08
C VAL A 258 36.64 7.06 13.30
N ALA A 259 36.27 6.21 12.34
CA ALA A 259 36.88 5.98 11.01
C ALA A 259 38.13 5.08 10.79
N MET A 260 37.96 4.17 9.81
CA MET A 260 38.98 3.62 8.88
C MET A 260 40.05 2.64 9.45
N ASN A 261 40.57 1.64 8.71
CA ASN A 261 40.13 0.87 7.53
C ASN A 261 41.14 -0.31 7.35
N VAL A 262 41.55 -0.72 6.14
CA VAL A 262 40.99 -1.73 5.21
C VAL A 262 41.99 -1.84 4.06
N PHE A 263 42.56 -3.03 3.85
CA PHE A 263 43.57 -3.33 2.82
C PHE A 263 43.31 -4.75 2.26
N ILE A 264 43.90 -5.26 1.18
CA ILE A 264 43.26 -5.14 -0.15
C ILE A 264 42.89 -3.66 -0.34
N HIS A 265 43.77 -2.92 -1.00
CA HIS A 265 44.19 -1.61 -0.51
C HIS A 265 43.82 -0.47 -1.47
N ILE A 266 42.75 0.28 -1.15
CA ILE A 266 41.98 0.88 -2.26
C ILE A 266 41.22 2.16 -1.96
N SER A 267 41.32 3.07 -2.93
CA SER A 267 40.58 4.31 -3.07
C SER A 267 39.45 4.14 -4.08
N CYS A 268 38.21 4.45 -3.69
CA CYS A 268 37.00 4.22 -4.48
C CYS A 268 36.40 5.56 -5.00
N LYS A 269 35.92 5.58 -6.25
CA LYS A 269 35.26 6.75 -6.86
C LYS A 269 33.90 6.41 -7.51
N SER A 270 32.83 6.94 -6.88
CA SER A 270 31.47 7.14 -7.43
C SER A 270 30.63 5.93 -7.88
N VAL A 271 29.30 6.13 -7.90
CA VAL A 271 28.24 5.13 -8.16
C VAL A 271 27.07 5.77 -8.91
N ASN A 272 26.36 5.01 -9.76
CA ASN A 272 25.13 5.49 -10.41
C ASN A 272 24.11 4.39 -10.74
N CYS A 273 22.87 4.50 -10.22
CA CYS A 273 21.68 3.80 -10.74
C CYS A 273 20.45 4.74 -10.74
N THR A 274 19.53 4.52 -11.69
CA THR A 274 18.35 5.36 -11.99
C THR A 274 17.23 5.20 -10.94
N ALA A 275 16.19 6.04 -10.77
CA ALA A 275 15.56 7.11 -11.55
C ALA A 275 16.44 8.20 -12.16
N ALA A 276 15.86 8.94 -13.12
CA ALA A 276 16.45 10.08 -13.82
C ALA A 276 17.12 11.05 -12.82
N LYS A 277 18.45 10.99 -12.79
CA LYS A 277 19.30 11.83 -11.97
C LYS A 277 19.60 13.10 -12.77
N THR A 278 18.92 14.20 -12.47
CA THR A 278 19.11 15.45 -13.19
C THR A 278 20.45 16.08 -12.83
N GLY A 279 21.18 16.49 -13.87
CA GLY A 279 22.36 17.34 -13.73
C GLY A 279 22.00 18.77 -13.37
N GLU A 280 23.01 19.51 -12.94
CA GLU A 280 22.96 20.96 -12.78
C GLU A 280 22.67 21.64 -14.13
N GLY A 281 21.80 22.66 -14.15
CA GLY A 281 21.31 23.33 -15.37
C GLY A 281 20.25 22.55 -16.17
N ALA A 282 19.90 21.31 -15.80
CA ALA A 282 18.93 20.50 -16.55
C ALA A 282 17.50 21.06 -16.47
N GLU A 283 16.76 20.99 -17.57
CA GLU A 283 15.41 21.54 -17.70
C GLU A 283 14.38 20.74 -16.88
N LEU A 284 13.60 21.45 -16.04
CA LEU A 284 12.51 20.90 -15.24
C LEU A 284 11.18 21.54 -15.64
N LYS A 285 10.23 20.72 -16.12
CA LYS A 285 8.92 21.17 -16.60
C LYS A 285 7.86 20.96 -15.53
N VAL A 286 7.24 22.05 -15.08
CA VAL A 286 6.07 22.01 -14.19
C VAL A 286 4.83 21.69 -15.01
N LYS A 287 3.97 20.82 -14.51
CA LYS A 287 2.62 20.60 -15.05
C LYS A 287 1.59 21.32 -14.17
N VAL A 288 0.52 21.85 -14.76
CA VAL A 288 -0.65 22.35 -14.00
C VAL A 288 -1.71 21.24 -13.90
N ASN A 289 -2.66 21.40 -12.99
CA ASN A 289 -3.83 20.52 -12.88
C ASN A 289 -5.12 21.38 -12.85
N LYS A 290 -6.05 21.07 -11.95
CA LYS A 290 -7.33 21.74 -11.78
C LYS A 290 -7.31 22.74 -10.62
N LEU A 291 -8.10 23.80 -10.73
CA LEU A 291 -8.48 24.70 -9.65
C LEU A 291 -9.47 23.98 -8.72
N THR A 292 -9.30 24.03 -7.40
CA THR A 292 -10.19 23.37 -6.40
C THR A 292 -10.61 24.33 -5.29
N SER A 293 -11.88 24.32 -4.89
CA SER A 293 -12.42 25.17 -3.81
C SER A 293 -13.22 24.33 -2.82
N THR A 294 -12.98 24.52 -1.51
CA THR A 294 -13.71 23.84 -0.44
C THR A 294 -15.16 24.33 -0.32
N LYS A 295 -15.44 25.59 -0.68
CA LYS A 295 -16.78 26.18 -0.70
C LYS A 295 -17.66 25.67 -1.85
N THR A 296 -17.06 25.21 -2.95
CA THR A 296 -17.81 24.89 -4.18
C THR A 296 -17.62 23.49 -4.71
N GLN A 297 -16.60 22.73 -4.29
CA GLN A 297 -16.42 21.30 -4.60
C GLN A 297 -16.47 20.95 -6.10
N LEU A 298 -16.32 21.95 -6.98
CA LEU A 298 -16.42 21.88 -8.43
C LEU A 298 -15.05 22.24 -8.99
N PRO A 299 -14.26 21.29 -9.50
CA PRO A 299 -12.96 21.61 -10.05
C PRO A 299 -13.08 22.24 -11.45
N TYR A 300 -12.15 23.10 -11.83
CA TYR A 300 -12.06 23.70 -13.17
C TYR A 300 -10.63 23.54 -13.71
N SER A 301 -10.39 23.45 -15.03
CA SER A 301 -9.01 23.45 -15.57
C SER A 301 -8.30 24.74 -15.16
N TYR A 302 -6.98 24.69 -14.98
CA TYR A 302 -6.17 25.88 -14.76
C TYR A 302 -6.44 26.96 -15.82
N TYR A 303 -6.53 26.57 -17.10
CA TYR A 303 -6.80 27.46 -18.23
C TYR A 303 -8.28 27.87 -18.40
N SER A 304 -9.14 27.58 -17.42
CA SER A 304 -10.48 28.20 -17.33
C SER A 304 -10.44 29.66 -16.88
N LEU A 305 -9.36 30.07 -16.21
CA LEU A 305 -8.99 31.47 -15.99
C LEU A 305 -7.88 31.85 -16.97
N PRO A 306 -7.78 33.13 -17.40
CA PRO A 306 -6.81 33.56 -18.41
C PRO A 306 -5.40 33.76 -17.81
N TYR A 307 -4.84 32.71 -17.21
CA TYR A 307 -3.41 32.60 -16.93
C TYR A 307 -2.61 32.44 -18.23
N CYS A 308 -1.29 32.64 -18.17
CA CYS A 308 -0.38 32.51 -19.30
C CYS A 308 -0.44 31.10 -19.94
N PRO A 309 -0.93 30.95 -21.19
CA PRO A 309 -0.96 29.66 -21.88
C PRO A 309 0.40 29.36 -22.55
N PRO A 310 0.80 28.09 -22.69
CA PRO A 310 1.83 27.68 -23.65
C PRO A 310 1.28 27.70 -25.08
N ASP A 311 2.16 27.66 -26.10
CA ASP A 311 1.79 27.69 -27.52
C ASP A 311 0.72 26.64 -27.89
N HIS A 312 0.86 25.44 -27.32
CA HIS A 312 -0.09 24.33 -27.44
C HIS A 312 -0.33 23.71 -26.06
N ILE A 313 -1.59 23.57 -25.67
CA ILE A 313 -2.02 22.87 -24.45
C ILE A 313 -2.14 21.37 -24.77
N VAL A 314 -1.51 20.53 -23.95
CA VAL A 314 -1.46 19.07 -24.07
C VAL A 314 -1.87 18.46 -22.72
N ASP A 315 -3.01 17.78 -22.69
CA ASP A 315 -3.43 16.97 -21.54
C ASP A 315 -2.54 15.72 -21.46
N SER A 316 -2.09 15.38 -20.24
CA SER A 316 -1.19 14.27 -19.95
C SER A 316 -1.67 13.41 -18.79
N ALA A 317 -2.99 13.29 -18.60
CA ALA A 317 -3.59 12.25 -17.76
C ALA A 317 -3.25 10.85 -18.29
N GLU A 318 -2.74 9.97 -17.42
CA GLU A 318 -2.15 8.69 -17.80
C GLU A 318 -3.09 7.50 -17.56
N ASN A 319 -4.10 7.63 -16.69
CA ASN A 319 -5.04 6.53 -16.41
C ASN A 319 -6.49 6.94 -16.10
N LEU A 320 -7.39 5.95 -16.23
CA LEU A 320 -8.84 6.10 -16.03
C LEU A 320 -9.21 6.71 -14.67
N GLY A 321 -8.49 6.36 -13.60
CA GLY A 321 -8.74 6.85 -12.25
C GLY A 321 -8.39 8.33 -12.05
N GLU A 322 -7.49 8.91 -12.86
CA GLU A 322 -7.23 10.36 -12.87
C GLU A 322 -8.37 11.10 -13.56
N VAL A 323 -8.81 10.61 -14.73
CA VAL A 323 -9.92 11.20 -15.49
C VAL A 323 -11.23 11.17 -14.68
N LEU A 324 -11.48 10.10 -13.91
CA LEU A 324 -12.65 9.99 -13.03
C LEU A 324 -12.53 10.81 -11.73
N ARG A 325 -11.34 11.29 -11.36
CA ARG A 325 -11.12 12.32 -10.34
C ARG A 325 -11.22 13.75 -10.91
N GLY A 326 -11.46 13.89 -12.21
CA GLY A 326 -11.44 15.19 -12.90
C GLY A 326 -10.05 15.83 -12.92
N ASP A 327 -8.98 15.05 -12.80
CA ASP A 327 -7.62 15.54 -12.99
C ASP A 327 -7.37 15.84 -14.48
N ARG A 328 -6.74 16.98 -14.74
CA ARG A 328 -6.46 17.54 -16.06
C ARG A 328 -5.04 18.04 -16.09
N ILE A 329 -4.11 17.13 -16.33
CA ILE A 329 -2.69 17.37 -16.10
C ILE A 329 -2.09 18.00 -17.37
N GLU A 330 -2.25 19.30 -17.48
CA GLU A 330 -1.89 20.10 -18.65
C GLU A 330 -0.44 20.62 -18.52
N ASN A 331 0.27 20.78 -19.65
CA ASN A 331 1.59 21.42 -19.68
C ASN A 331 1.51 22.91 -19.29
N SER A 332 2.61 23.46 -18.77
CA SER A 332 2.67 24.87 -18.35
C SER A 332 3.92 25.59 -18.87
N PRO A 333 3.92 26.93 -18.96
CA PRO A 333 5.10 27.73 -19.31
C PRO A 333 6.13 27.89 -18.17
N TYR A 334 5.91 27.28 -16.99
CA TYR A 334 6.90 27.32 -15.91
C TYR A 334 8.01 26.29 -16.15
N VAL A 335 9.22 26.80 -16.44
CA VAL A 335 10.41 26.03 -16.80
C VAL A 335 11.57 26.43 -15.89
N PHE A 336 11.94 25.53 -14.97
CA PHE A 336 13.03 25.73 -14.03
C PHE A 336 14.32 25.07 -14.58
N GLN A 337 15.48 25.56 -14.14
CA GLN A 337 16.78 24.94 -14.42
C GLN A 337 17.33 24.36 -13.12
N MET A 338 17.66 23.06 -13.11
CA MET A 338 17.99 22.35 -11.87
C MET A 338 19.21 22.95 -11.16
N ARG A 339 19.05 23.33 -9.89
CA ARG A 339 20.05 24.03 -9.04
C ARG A 339 20.43 25.45 -9.48
N GLU A 340 19.86 25.98 -10.56
CA GLU A 340 20.09 27.37 -10.99
C GLU A 340 18.95 28.27 -10.48
N PRO A 341 19.18 29.11 -9.44
CA PRO A 341 18.13 29.94 -8.89
C PRO A 341 17.73 31.04 -9.90
N GLN A 342 16.44 31.10 -10.24
CA GLN A 342 15.87 32.09 -11.14
C GLN A 342 15.17 33.17 -10.31
N GLN A 343 15.33 34.45 -10.66
CA GLN A 343 14.68 35.57 -9.99
C GLN A 343 13.98 36.49 -11.00
N CYS A 344 12.82 37.03 -10.62
CA CYS A 344 12.00 37.98 -11.37
C CYS A 344 11.72 37.55 -12.82
N LYS A 345 11.56 36.25 -13.08
CA LYS A 345 11.38 35.75 -14.44
C LYS A 345 9.96 36.07 -14.92
N ILE A 346 9.85 36.88 -15.97
CA ILE A 346 8.56 37.24 -16.57
C ILE A 346 7.98 36.02 -17.28
N LEU A 347 6.70 35.71 -17.00
CA LEU A 347 5.97 34.60 -17.62
C LEU A 347 5.11 35.09 -18.79
N CYS A 348 4.23 36.07 -18.54
CA CYS A 348 3.53 36.81 -19.57
C CYS A 348 2.91 38.10 -19.00
N ARG A 349 2.30 38.91 -19.88
CA ARG A 349 1.42 40.04 -19.54
C ARG A 349 0.04 39.77 -20.12
N ILE A 350 -1.00 39.97 -19.32
CA ILE A 350 -2.40 39.94 -19.77
C ILE A 350 -3.06 41.30 -19.56
N THR A 351 -3.97 41.68 -20.47
CA THR A 351 -4.91 42.79 -20.26
C THR A 351 -6.23 42.23 -19.76
N LEU A 352 -6.69 42.64 -18.58
CA LEU A 352 -7.98 42.19 -18.05
C LEU A 352 -9.14 42.95 -18.68
N ASN A 353 -10.06 42.23 -19.32
CA ASN A 353 -11.38 42.75 -19.69
C ASN A 353 -12.36 42.56 -18.53
N GLU A 354 -13.40 43.40 -18.44
CA GLU A 354 -14.48 43.33 -17.44
C GLU A 354 -14.97 41.91 -17.14
N LYS A 355 -15.28 41.11 -18.16
CA LYS A 355 -15.70 39.71 -18.01
C LYS A 355 -14.65 38.86 -17.28
N THR A 356 -13.40 38.90 -17.73
CA THR A 356 -12.29 38.14 -17.13
C THR A 356 -11.90 38.64 -15.74
N ALA A 357 -12.05 39.95 -15.48
CA ALA A 357 -11.88 40.53 -14.16
C ALA A 357 -12.98 40.05 -13.19
N LYS A 358 -14.23 39.92 -13.66
CA LYS A 358 -15.33 39.33 -12.88
C LYS A 358 -15.10 37.84 -12.61
N GLU A 359 -14.67 37.08 -13.61
CA GLU A 359 -14.35 35.65 -13.47
C GLU A 359 -13.23 35.40 -12.44
N PHE A 360 -12.15 36.20 -12.44
CA PHE A 360 -11.14 36.14 -11.38
C PHE A 360 -11.71 36.50 -9.99
N LYS A 361 -12.54 37.53 -9.87
CA LYS A 361 -13.17 37.93 -8.59
C LYS A 361 -14.03 36.83 -8.00
N GLU A 362 -14.93 36.27 -8.80
CA GLU A 362 -15.80 35.16 -8.38
C GLU A 362 -15.01 33.93 -7.90
N LYS A 363 -13.88 33.61 -8.56
CA LYS A 363 -13.01 32.50 -8.13
C LYS A 363 -12.19 32.80 -6.88
N ILE A 364 -11.92 34.07 -6.56
CA ILE A 364 -11.30 34.48 -5.29
C ILE A 364 -12.33 34.43 -4.16
N ASP A 365 -13.54 34.94 -4.39
CA ASP A 365 -14.64 34.90 -3.41
C ASP A 365 -15.05 33.45 -3.05
N ASP A 366 -15.06 32.55 -4.04
CA ASP A 366 -15.27 31.11 -3.86
C ASP A 366 -14.07 30.37 -3.21
N ASP A 367 -12.95 31.04 -2.92
CA ASP A 367 -11.72 30.48 -2.30
C ASP A 367 -11.06 29.35 -3.12
N TYR A 368 -10.87 29.55 -4.43
CA TYR A 368 -10.19 28.58 -5.29
C TYR A 368 -8.68 28.52 -5.06
N ARG A 369 -8.16 27.29 -5.04
CA ARG A 369 -6.75 26.92 -4.98
C ARG A 369 -6.24 26.49 -6.34
N VAL A 370 -5.09 27.02 -6.74
CA VAL A 370 -4.31 26.61 -7.91
C VAL A 370 -3.45 25.40 -7.54
N ASN A 371 -3.57 24.32 -8.31
CA ASN A 371 -2.80 23.09 -8.11
C ASN A 371 -1.80 22.88 -9.26
N MET A 372 -0.53 22.65 -8.92
CA MET A 372 0.56 22.36 -9.87
C MET A 372 1.35 21.12 -9.42
N ILE A 373 2.24 20.62 -10.29
CA ILE A 373 2.90 19.31 -10.18
C ILE A 373 4.36 19.42 -10.68
N LEU A 374 5.30 18.82 -9.94
CA LEU A 374 6.70 18.66 -10.35
C LEU A 374 7.21 17.28 -9.92
N ASP A 375 7.80 16.50 -10.83
CA ASP A 375 8.30 15.13 -10.59
C ASP A 375 7.33 14.23 -9.78
N ASN A 376 6.05 14.27 -10.18
CA ASN A 376 4.90 13.64 -9.52
C ASN A 376 4.62 14.06 -8.06
N LEU A 377 5.35 15.01 -7.47
CA LEU A 377 4.96 15.70 -6.25
C LEU A 377 3.86 16.75 -6.51
N PRO A 378 2.95 17.00 -5.56
CA PRO A 378 2.02 18.12 -5.60
C PRO A 378 2.70 19.42 -5.15
N LEU A 379 2.25 20.56 -5.68
CA LEU A 379 2.61 21.86 -5.16
C LEU A 379 1.91 22.13 -3.83
N VAL A 380 2.68 22.49 -2.81
CA VAL A 380 2.16 22.78 -1.46
C VAL A 380 2.53 24.17 -0.94
N VAL A 381 1.69 24.71 -0.07
CA VAL A 381 1.98 25.88 0.77
C VAL A 381 2.32 25.38 2.18
N PRO A 382 3.53 25.66 2.72
CA PRO A 382 3.87 25.38 4.10
C PRO A 382 3.19 26.38 5.05
N ILE A 383 2.47 25.89 6.07
CA ILE A 383 1.81 26.71 7.09
C ILE A 383 2.35 26.32 8.48
N PRO A 384 2.90 27.26 9.26
CA PRO A 384 3.32 26.97 10.64
C PRO A 384 2.09 26.76 11.55
N ARG A 385 2.10 25.72 12.38
CA ARG A 385 1.21 25.65 13.55
C ARG A 385 1.76 26.57 14.64
N PHE A 386 0.87 27.31 15.29
CA PHE A 386 1.20 28.11 16.48
C PHE A 386 1.22 27.28 17.78
N ASP A 387 0.84 26.00 17.70
CA ASP A 387 0.52 25.12 18.84
C ASP A 387 1.63 24.11 19.18
N GLN A 388 2.62 23.97 18.29
CA GLN A 388 3.78 23.08 18.42
C GLN A 388 4.98 23.73 17.73
N GLU A 389 6.10 23.89 18.43
CA GLU A 389 7.32 24.50 17.86
C GLU A 389 7.80 23.71 16.62
N ASN A 390 8.06 24.43 15.53
CA ASN A 390 8.51 23.89 14.23
C ASN A 390 7.56 22.91 13.50
N ALA A 391 6.32 22.71 13.96
CA ALA A 391 5.35 21.86 13.26
C ALA A 391 4.72 22.59 12.04
N VAL A 392 5.26 22.33 10.84
CA VAL A 392 4.73 22.84 9.56
C VAL A 392 3.70 21.86 8.99
N VAL A 393 2.49 22.34 8.69
CA VAL A 393 1.48 21.60 7.93
C VAL A 393 1.50 22.06 6.48
N TYR A 394 1.60 21.11 5.55
CA TYR A 394 1.52 21.39 4.12
C TYR A 394 0.05 21.38 3.65
N GLN A 395 -0.38 22.44 2.97
CA GLN A 395 -1.66 22.48 2.28
C GLN A 395 -1.47 22.35 0.77
N HIS A 396 -2.35 21.57 0.13
CA HIS A 396 -2.32 21.38 -1.32
C HIS A 396 -2.80 22.64 -2.06
N GLY A 397 -1.98 23.11 -3.01
CA GLY A 397 -2.25 24.30 -3.82
C GLY A 397 -2.20 25.64 -3.07
N PHE A 398 -2.29 26.75 -3.81
CA PHE A 398 -2.29 28.11 -3.26
C PHE A 398 -3.54 28.90 -3.66
N GLN A 399 -4.01 29.81 -2.80
CA GLN A 399 -5.22 30.63 -2.98
C GLN A 399 -4.90 32.12 -2.75
N SER A 400 -5.74 33.04 -3.25
CA SER A 400 -5.76 34.45 -2.81
C SER A 400 -6.78 34.62 -1.68
N LYS A 401 -6.50 35.48 -0.70
CA LYS A 401 -7.24 35.49 0.58
C LYS A 401 -7.41 36.90 1.17
N ASP A 402 -7.87 37.82 0.35
CA ASP A 402 -7.96 39.25 0.68
C ASP A 402 -9.32 39.89 0.37
N GLN A 403 -9.77 40.80 1.24
CA GLN A 403 -11.05 41.51 1.16
C GLN A 403 -11.17 42.50 -0.03
N LYS A 404 -10.12 42.65 -0.84
CA LYS A 404 -10.01 43.66 -1.92
C LYS A 404 -9.72 43.07 -3.30
N HIS A 405 -9.92 41.76 -3.48
CA HIS A 405 -9.71 41.06 -4.76
C HIS A 405 -8.33 41.31 -5.37
N PHE A 406 -7.27 41.04 -4.59
CA PHE A 406 -5.91 41.04 -5.11
C PHE A 406 -5.62 39.72 -5.85
N ILE A 407 -4.88 39.79 -6.95
CA ILE A 407 -4.40 38.60 -7.68
C ILE A 407 -2.97 38.25 -7.24
N HIS A 408 -2.73 36.97 -6.95
CA HIS A 408 -1.38 36.44 -6.76
C HIS A 408 -0.71 36.26 -8.13
N ASN A 409 0.05 37.26 -8.54
CA ASN A 409 0.72 37.32 -9.85
C ASN A 409 2.23 37.09 -9.78
N HIS A 410 2.84 37.13 -8.59
CA HIS A 410 4.20 36.67 -8.35
C HIS A 410 4.17 35.35 -7.55
N LEU A 411 4.92 34.34 -8.00
CA LEU A 411 5.05 33.06 -7.31
C LEU A 411 6.52 32.75 -7.00
N THR A 412 6.87 32.61 -5.72
CA THR A 412 8.19 32.16 -5.29
C THR A 412 8.14 30.66 -5.02
N PHE A 413 8.77 29.87 -5.89
CA PHE A 413 8.87 28.42 -5.74
C PHE A 413 10.12 28.02 -4.97
N THR A 414 10.00 27.05 -4.05
CA THR A 414 11.13 26.38 -3.40
C THR A 414 11.13 24.91 -3.81
N VAL A 415 12.15 24.49 -4.54
CA VAL A 415 12.36 23.09 -4.95
C VAL A 415 13.39 22.46 -4.03
N LYS A 416 12.93 21.57 -3.14
CA LYS A 416 13.81 20.81 -2.24
C LYS A 416 14.40 19.61 -2.96
N PHE A 417 15.72 19.46 -2.90
CA PHE A 417 16.45 18.39 -3.58
C PHE A 417 17.36 17.61 -2.62
N HIS A 418 17.47 16.32 -2.84
CA HIS A 418 18.47 15.47 -2.20
C HIS A 418 19.63 15.27 -3.18
N LYS A 419 20.83 15.66 -2.77
CA LYS A 419 22.06 15.45 -3.53
C LYS A 419 22.60 14.05 -3.27
N ASP A 420 23.11 13.39 -4.31
CA ASP A 420 23.79 12.13 -4.14
C ASP A 420 25.20 12.34 -3.57
N SER A 421 25.55 11.65 -2.48
CA SER A 421 26.90 11.74 -1.88
C SER A 421 28.01 11.24 -2.81
N GLN A 422 27.66 10.49 -3.87
CA GLN A 422 28.62 9.89 -4.81
C GLN A 422 28.60 10.48 -6.23
N SER A 423 27.75 11.45 -6.54
CA SER A 423 27.71 12.13 -7.85
C SER A 423 27.18 13.56 -7.73
N ASN A 424 27.56 14.50 -8.61
CA ASN A 424 27.02 15.88 -8.58
C ASN A 424 25.54 15.97 -9.02
N LEU A 425 24.83 14.84 -9.02
CA LEU A 425 23.46 14.71 -9.47
C LEU A 425 22.50 14.81 -8.29
N ALA A 426 21.31 15.31 -8.55
CA ALA A 426 20.29 15.55 -7.52
C ALA A 426 18.95 14.93 -7.90
N ARG A 427 18.08 14.75 -6.90
CA ARG A 427 16.70 14.26 -7.05
C ARG A 427 15.74 15.16 -6.29
N ILE A 428 14.57 15.42 -6.86
CA ILE A 428 13.56 16.30 -6.25
C ILE A 428 12.83 15.56 -5.13
N VAL A 429 12.74 16.19 -3.96
CA VAL A 429 12.14 15.62 -2.75
C VAL A 429 11.10 16.53 -2.08
N GLY A 430 10.97 17.79 -2.52
CA GLY A 430 9.83 18.63 -2.15
C GLY A 430 9.57 19.76 -3.15
N PHE A 431 8.32 20.22 -3.23
CA PHE A 431 7.89 21.31 -4.12
C PHE A 431 6.93 22.27 -3.40
N GLU A 432 7.47 23.40 -2.94
CA GLU A 432 6.77 24.41 -2.12
C GLU A 432 6.57 25.73 -2.88
N VAL A 433 5.56 26.50 -2.51
CA VAL A 433 5.32 27.86 -3.04
C VAL A 433 4.96 28.87 -1.95
N LYS A 434 5.41 30.11 -2.15
CA LYS A 434 4.92 31.30 -1.45
C LYS A 434 4.33 32.25 -2.51
N PRO A 435 3.00 32.45 -2.53
CA PRO A 435 2.37 33.36 -3.48
C PRO A 435 2.41 34.81 -2.95
N PHE A 436 2.58 35.77 -3.86
CA PHE A 436 2.60 37.21 -3.54
C PHE A 436 1.78 38.00 -4.57
N SER A 437 1.29 39.17 -4.16
CA SER A 437 0.59 40.11 -5.05
C SER A 437 1.39 41.40 -5.14
N ILE A 438 1.79 41.79 -6.35
CA ILE A 438 2.58 43.00 -6.60
C ILE A 438 2.12 43.66 -7.91
N LYS A 439 1.82 44.96 -7.85
CA LYS A 439 1.66 45.79 -9.04
C LYS A 439 3.03 46.06 -9.67
N HIS A 440 3.41 45.28 -10.68
CA HIS A 440 4.70 45.42 -11.36
C HIS A 440 4.77 46.67 -12.24
N ASP A 441 5.55 47.67 -11.82
CA ASP A 441 6.01 48.77 -12.68
C ASP A 441 7.28 48.39 -13.45
N TYR A 442 7.47 48.99 -14.64
CA TYR A 442 8.52 48.67 -15.60
C TYR A 442 9.00 49.89 -16.39
N ASP A 443 10.27 49.87 -16.84
CA ASP A 443 10.89 51.00 -17.54
C ASP A 443 10.78 50.90 -19.07
N GLY A 444 10.24 51.94 -19.70
CA GLY A 444 10.21 52.11 -21.16
C GLY A 444 9.10 51.33 -21.88
N GLN A 445 9.35 50.97 -23.15
CA GLN A 445 8.41 50.16 -23.93
C GLN A 445 8.53 48.67 -23.60
N TRP A 446 7.39 48.01 -23.48
CA TRP A 446 7.30 46.56 -23.21
C TRP A 446 7.95 45.73 -24.33
N LYS A 447 8.84 44.81 -23.96
CA LYS A 447 9.64 43.95 -24.86
C LYS A 447 9.60 42.47 -24.43
N ASN A 448 8.42 42.02 -23.94
CA ASN A 448 8.19 40.68 -23.40
C ASN A 448 9.27 40.31 -22.37
N GLU A 449 9.95 39.17 -22.54
CA GLU A 449 10.98 38.63 -21.63
C GLU A 449 12.14 39.60 -21.35
N ASN A 450 12.45 40.51 -22.29
CA ASN A 450 13.55 41.47 -22.17
C ASN A 450 13.12 42.80 -21.50
N THR A 451 11.93 42.88 -20.91
CA THR A 451 11.47 44.07 -20.19
C THR A 451 12.05 44.10 -18.78
N ARG A 452 12.69 45.20 -18.36
CA ARG A 452 13.12 45.37 -16.96
C ARG A 452 11.97 45.89 -16.11
N LEU A 453 11.63 45.12 -15.08
CA LEU A 453 10.75 45.56 -14.00
C LEU A 453 11.58 46.37 -12.98
N THR A 454 10.95 47.33 -12.31
CA THR A 454 11.60 48.13 -11.23
C THR A 454 11.26 47.60 -9.84
N THR A 455 10.24 46.75 -9.77
CA THR A 455 9.63 46.16 -8.56
C THR A 455 10.30 44.86 -8.11
N CYS A 456 10.76 44.03 -9.05
CA CYS A 456 11.79 43.04 -8.83
C CYS A 456 12.90 43.23 -9.87
N ASP A 457 14.15 43.01 -9.48
CA ASP A 457 15.31 43.12 -10.38
C ASP A 457 16.44 42.20 -9.89
N PRO A 458 16.86 41.20 -10.70
CA PRO A 458 17.99 40.34 -10.38
C PRO A 458 19.31 41.10 -10.21
N HIS A 459 19.50 42.22 -10.91
CA HIS A 459 20.75 42.99 -10.84
C HIS A 459 20.86 43.81 -9.54
N ALA A 460 19.77 44.45 -9.10
CA ALA A 460 19.67 45.11 -7.81
C ALA A 460 19.45 44.14 -6.62
N ARG A 461 19.36 42.82 -6.86
CA ARG A 461 19.03 41.78 -5.87
C ARG A 461 17.71 42.04 -5.12
N ARG A 462 16.74 42.67 -5.78
CA ARG A 462 15.40 42.90 -5.23
C ARG A 462 14.53 41.67 -5.50
N ALA A 463 14.65 40.68 -4.61
CA ALA A 463 13.73 39.55 -4.54
C ALA A 463 12.40 39.95 -3.88
N VAL A 464 11.33 39.24 -4.21
CA VAL A 464 10.00 39.47 -3.61
C VAL A 464 9.92 38.81 -2.23
N THR A 465 9.71 39.61 -1.19
CA THR A 465 9.60 39.15 0.20
C THR A 465 8.27 39.50 0.86
N SER A 466 7.51 40.43 0.27
CA SER A 466 6.26 40.99 0.81
C SER A 466 5.33 41.42 -0.33
N SER A 467 4.00 41.39 -0.08
CA SER A 467 3.00 41.94 -1.01
C SER A 467 2.87 43.46 -0.87
N GLU A 468 3.99 44.18 -0.94
CA GLU A 468 4.02 45.65 -0.90
C GLU A 468 3.50 46.21 -2.23
N SER A 469 2.43 47.03 -2.16
CA SER A 469 1.60 47.46 -3.30
C SER A 469 0.95 46.31 -4.11
N PRO A 470 -0.07 45.63 -3.56
CA PRO A 470 -0.71 44.48 -4.20
C PRO A 470 -1.50 44.83 -5.47
N GLN A 471 -1.56 43.89 -6.41
CA GLN A 471 -2.23 44.03 -7.69
C GLN A 471 -3.75 43.79 -7.55
N VAL A 472 -4.53 44.87 -7.63
CA VAL A 472 -6.00 44.82 -7.67
C VAL A 472 -6.50 44.33 -9.04
N ILE A 473 -7.57 43.55 -9.05
CA ILE A 473 -8.30 43.16 -10.26
C ILE A 473 -9.30 44.26 -10.66
N GLU A 474 -9.03 44.95 -11.78
CA GLU A 474 -9.88 45.98 -12.38
C GLU A 474 -9.91 45.84 -13.91
N ASP A 475 -10.94 46.40 -14.54
CA ASP A 475 -11.08 46.43 -16.00
C ASP A 475 -9.99 47.29 -16.66
N LYS A 476 -9.53 46.84 -17.85
CA LYS A 476 -8.48 47.45 -18.68
C LYS A 476 -7.11 47.63 -18.00
N LYS A 477 -6.87 47.01 -16.84
CA LYS A 477 -5.53 46.95 -16.23
C LYS A 477 -4.73 45.77 -16.76
N ASP A 478 -3.44 46.01 -16.92
CA ASP A 478 -2.45 44.97 -17.14
C ASP A 478 -2.18 44.19 -15.85
N VAL A 479 -2.02 42.88 -15.97
CA VAL A 479 -1.41 42.02 -14.95
C VAL A 479 -0.21 41.33 -15.58
N ILE A 480 0.96 41.56 -15.00
CA ILE A 480 2.20 40.89 -15.36
C ILE A 480 2.39 39.72 -14.39
N PHE A 481 2.60 38.52 -14.91
CA PHE A 481 2.93 37.34 -14.12
C PHE A 481 4.44 37.14 -14.09
N THR A 482 4.99 36.91 -12.89
CA THR A 482 6.41 36.64 -12.67
C THR A 482 6.61 35.46 -11.72
N TYR A 483 7.80 34.87 -11.72
CA TYR A 483 8.17 33.87 -10.72
C TYR A 483 9.64 33.89 -10.32
N ASP A 484 9.89 33.45 -9.10
CA ASP A 484 11.19 33.16 -8.50
C ASP A 484 11.31 31.64 -8.30
N VAL A 485 12.53 31.10 -8.38
CA VAL A 485 12.85 29.69 -8.10
C VAL A 485 14.07 29.62 -7.19
N ALA A 486 13.86 29.13 -5.98
CA ALA A 486 14.92 28.75 -5.04
C ALA A 486 15.10 27.23 -5.02
N PHE A 487 16.34 26.78 -4.83
CA PHE A 487 16.67 25.37 -4.61
C PHE A 487 17.26 25.20 -3.22
N GLU A 488 16.69 24.28 -2.44
CA GLU A 488 17.11 23.98 -1.07
C GLU A 488 17.59 22.52 -0.97
N GLU A 489 18.78 22.29 -0.40
CA GLU A 489 19.30 20.93 -0.19
C GLU A 489 18.64 20.29 1.04
N SER A 490 18.32 18.99 0.97
CA SER A 490 17.56 18.29 2.00
C SER A 490 18.07 16.88 2.26
N GLU A 491 18.16 16.51 3.54
CA GLU A 491 18.52 15.17 4.02
C GLU A 491 17.46 14.08 3.70
N VAL A 492 16.24 14.49 3.30
CA VAL A 492 15.16 13.55 2.97
C VAL A 492 15.50 12.77 1.71
N LYS A 493 15.85 11.49 1.87
CA LYS A 493 16.14 10.58 0.75
C LYS A 493 14.89 10.39 -0.12
N TRP A 494 15.06 10.40 -1.44
CA TRP A 494 13.98 10.34 -2.45
C TRP A 494 12.90 9.27 -2.23
N ALA A 495 13.23 8.13 -1.61
CA ALA A 495 12.25 7.08 -1.29
C ALA A 495 11.20 7.51 -0.24
N PHE A 496 11.56 8.38 0.71
CA PHE A 496 10.73 8.84 1.82
C PHE A 496 10.11 10.23 1.57
N ARG A 497 10.27 10.79 0.36
CA ARG A 497 9.83 12.15 0.00
C ARG A 497 8.32 12.40 0.12
N TRP A 498 7.52 11.34 0.17
CA TRP A 498 6.08 11.43 0.40
C TRP A 498 5.73 11.51 1.88
N ASP A 499 6.54 10.95 2.78
CA ASP A 499 6.20 10.84 4.20
C ASP A 499 6.04 12.23 4.84
N THR A 500 6.87 13.19 4.43
CA THR A 500 6.78 14.62 4.79
C THR A 500 5.40 15.25 4.48
N TYR A 501 4.65 14.72 3.51
CA TYR A 501 3.29 15.16 3.16
C TYR A 501 2.18 14.29 3.79
N LEU A 502 2.52 13.13 4.33
CA LEU A 502 1.58 12.11 4.82
C LEU A 502 1.60 11.98 6.36
N LEU A 503 2.51 12.66 7.05
CA LEU A 503 2.56 12.79 8.51
C LEU A 503 1.35 13.58 9.04
N MET A 504 0.34 12.84 9.52
CA MET A 504 -0.69 13.40 10.40
C MET A 504 -0.12 13.55 11.82
N ALA A 505 -0.45 14.66 12.49
CA ALA A 505 0.09 15.00 13.80
C ALA A 505 -0.76 14.49 14.98
N ASP A 506 -1.62 13.47 14.76
CA ASP A 506 -2.70 13.11 15.71
C ASP A 506 -3.08 11.61 15.69
N ASP A 507 -2.08 10.74 15.76
CA ASP A 507 -2.27 9.28 15.88
C ASP A 507 -3.11 8.88 17.12
N GLN A 508 -3.17 9.75 18.14
CA GLN A 508 -3.87 9.47 19.40
C GLN A 508 -5.38 9.29 19.21
N ILE A 509 -6.02 10.08 18.34
CA ILE A 509 -7.45 9.95 18.06
C ILE A 509 -7.76 8.62 17.34
N HIS A 510 -6.89 8.16 16.44
CA HIS A 510 -7.03 6.86 15.77
C HIS A 510 -6.91 5.69 16.76
N TRP A 511 -5.94 5.73 17.68
CA TRP A 511 -5.82 4.71 18.73
C TRP A 511 -7.02 4.72 19.68
N PHE A 512 -7.52 5.91 20.07
CA PHE A 512 -8.73 6.03 20.90
C PHE A 512 -9.98 5.42 20.22
N SER A 513 -10.15 5.70 18.93
CA SER A 513 -11.20 5.10 18.07
C SER A 513 -11.16 3.57 18.09
N ILE A 514 -9.96 2.99 17.88
CA ILE A 514 -9.76 1.53 17.85
C ILE A 514 -10.05 0.90 19.21
N VAL A 515 -9.58 1.51 20.32
CA VAL A 515 -9.84 1.01 21.68
C VAL A 515 -11.34 1.02 22.00
N ASN A 516 -12.03 2.13 21.75
CA ASN A 516 -13.47 2.24 21.98
C ASN A 516 -14.27 1.21 21.16
N SER A 517 -13.92 1.04 19.88
CA SER A 517 -14.61 0.09 19.00
C SER A 517 -14.31 -1.37 19.36
N LEU A 518 -13.10 -1.67 19.84
CA LEU A 518 -12.74 -2.99 20.38
C LEU A 518 -13.51 -3.32 21.67
N MET A 519 -13.78 -2.34 22.54
CA MET A 519 -14.62 -2.55 23.73
C MET A 519 -16.08 -2.91 23.36
N ILE A 520 -16.63 -2.31 22.29
CA ILE A 520 -17.97 -2.67 21.76
C ILE A 520 -17.98 -4.12 21.28
N VAL A 521 -16.97 -4.53 20.51
CA VAL A 521 -16.82 -5.93 20.05
C VAL A 521 -16.70 -6.88 21.24
N LEU A 522 -15.79 -6.64 22.19
CA LEU A 522 -15.60 -7.54 23.34
C LEU A 522 -16.89 -7.74 24.16
N PHE A 523 -17.72 -6.71 24.29
CA PHE A 523 -19.04 -6.80 24.94
C PHE A 523 -20.02 -7.65 24.13
N LEU A 524 -20.11 -7.43 22.81
CA LEU A 524 -20.99 -8.19 21.91
C LEU A 524 -20.55 -9.66 21.78
N SER A 525 -19.25 -9.93 21.61
CA SER A 525 -18.65 -11.27 21.68
C SER A 525 -19.00 -11.96 22.99
N GLY A 526 -18.96 -11.25 24.12
CA GLY A 526 -19.37 -11.76 25.43
C GLY A 526 -20.86 -12.16 25.49
N MET A 527 -21.74 -11.36 24.89
CA MET A 527 -23.17 -11.69 24.76
C MET A 527 -23.41 -12.91 23.85
N VAL A 528 -22.76 -12.98 22.69
CA VAL A 528 -22.86 -14.11 21.76
C VAL A 528 -22.31 -15.39 22.40
N ALA A 529 -21.18 -15.30 23.10
CA ALA A 529 -20.60 -16.42 23.86
C ALA A 529 -21.54 -16.90 24.98
N MET A 530 -22.23 -15.99 25.68
CA MET A 530 -23.24 -16.37 26.68
C MET A 530 -24.43 -17.11 26.02
N ILE A 531 -24.94 -16.60 24.90
CA ILE A 531 -26.03 -17.23 24.13
C ILE A 531 -25.63 -18.63 23.67
N MET A 532 -24.42 -18.81 23.14
CA MET A 532 -23.89 -20.11 22.69
C MET A 532 -23.65 -21.09 23.84
N LEU A 533 -22.86 -20.70 24.85
CA LEU A 533 -22.36 -21.61 25.88
C LEU A 533 -23.35 -21.86 27.02
N ARG A 534 -24.10 -20.82 27.45
CA ARG A 534 -24.94 -20.89 28.65
C ARG A 534 -26.40 -21.18 28.34
N THR A 535 -26.89 -20.69 27.20
CA THR A 535 -28.27 -20.89 26.77
C THR A 535 -28.37 -22.05 25.78
N LEU A 536 -27.84 -21.91 24.56
CA LEU A 536 -27.92 -22.91 23.50
C LEU A 536 -27.42 -24.29 23.93
N TYR A 537 -26.17 -24.43 24.40
CA TYR A 537 -25.63 -25.76 24.76
C TYR A 537 -26.46 -26.47 25.83
N ARG A 538 -26.85 -25.74 26.90
CA ARG A 538 -27.69 -26.27 27.99
C ARG A 538 -29.09 -26.65 27.52
N ASP A 539 -29.70 -25.79 26.71
CA ASP A 539 -31.08 -25.97 26.26
C ASP A 539 -31.17 -27.04 25.16
N ILE A 540 -30.11 -27.25 24.37
CA ILE A 540 -29.92 -28.39 23.46
C ILE A 540 -29.68 -29.68 24.25
N SER A 541 -28.83 -29.67 25.29
CA SER A 541 -28.61 -30.86 26.12
C SER A 541 -29.89 -31.31 26.84
N LYS A 542 -30.72 -30.36 27.30
CA LYS A 542 -32.05 -30.65 27.86
C LYS A 542 -33.01 -31.20 26.81
N TYR A 543 -33.04 -30.63 25.61
CA TYR A 543 -33.94 -31.09 24.54
C TYR A 543 -33.62 -32.52 24.10
N ASN A 544 -32.33 -32.83 23.91
CA ASN A 544 -31.86 -34.18 23.55
C ASN A 544 -32.00 -35.22 24.69
N GLN A 545 -32.60 -34.86 25.83
CA GLN A 545 -32.96 -35.75 26.94
C GLN A 545 -34.47 -36.00 27.04
N LEU A 546 -35.30 -35.34 26.23
CA LEU A 546 -36.75 -35.58 26.19
C LEU A 546 -37.04 -36.74 25.22
N GLU A 547 -37.40 -37.91 25.75
CA GLU A 547 -37.60 -39.13 24.95
C GLU A 547 -38.99 -39.20 24.27
N THR A 548 -39.90 -38.25 24.56
CA THR A 548 -41.31 -38.25 24.11
C THR A 548 -41.67 -37.00 23.29
N GLN A 549 -42.35 -37.22 22.15
CA GLN A 549 -42.80 -36.12 21.26
C GLN A 549 -43.84 -35.18 21.90
N GLU A 550 -44.51 -35.59 22.98
CA GLU A 550 -45.54 -34.77 23.63
C GLU A 550 -44.91 -33.74 24.57
N GLU A 551 -43.89 -34.10 25.34
CA GLU A 551 -43.12 -33.15 26.17
C GLU A 551 -42.38 -32.12 25.28
N ALA A 552 -41.88 -32.55 24.12
CA ALA A 552 -41.26 -31.67 23.13
C ALA A 552 -42.21 -30.65 22.48
N ARG A 553 -43.54 -30.78 22.67
CA ARG A 553 -44.55 -29.79 22.21
C ARG A 553 -44.83 -28.69 23.24
N GLU A 554 -44.40 -28.82 24.49
CA GLU A 554 -44.64 -27.84 25.55
C GLU A 554 -43.51 -26.80 25.70
N GLU A 555 -42.35 -26.99 25.04
CA GLU A 555 -41.29 -25.97 25.05
C GLU A 555 -41.59 -24.78 24.11
N THR A 556 -41.50 -23.56 24.65
CA THR A 556 -41.75 -22.29 23.96
C THR A 556 -40.50 -21.71 23.27
N GLY A 557 -40.70 -20.78 22.34
CA GLY A 557 -39.62 -20.01 21.71
C GLY A 557 -38.92 -20.74 20.55
N TRP A 558 -37.60 -20.53 20.39
CA TRP A 558 -36.92 -20.76 19.10
C TRP A 558 -36.99 -22.20 18.57
N LYS A 559 -36.97 -23.21 19.45
CA LYS A 559 -37.08 -24.62 19.05
C LYS A 559 -38.41 -24.92 18.34
N LEU A 560 -39.48 -24.23 18.73
CA LEU A 560 -40.84 -24.48 18.28
C LEU A 560 -41.08 -24.08 16.80
N VAL A 561 -40.24 -23.17 16.27
CA VAL A 561 -40.33 -22.68 14.88
C VAL A 561 -39.45 -23.45 13.88
N HIS A 562 -38.80 -24.55 14.27
CA HIS A 562 -37.91 -25.35 13.41
C HIS A 562 -38.54 -25.69 12.04
N GLY A 563 -39.84 -25.99 12.00
CA GLY A 563 -40.59 -26.32 10.79
C GLY A 563 -40.96 -25.14 9.89
N ASP A 564 -40.63 -23.89 10.25
CA ASP A 564 -40.94 -22.68 9.48
C ASP A 564 -39.73 -21.78 9.19
N VAL A 565 -38.63 -21.89 9.98
CA VAL A 565 -37.40 -21.07 9.84
C VAL A 565 -36.80 -21.06 8.43
N PHE A 566 -36.84 -22.19 7.72
CA PHE A 566 -36.28 -22.32 6.38
C PHE A 566 -37.30 -22.08 5.24
N ARG A 567 -38.50 -21.54 5.56
CA ARG A 567 -39.48 -21.13 4.56
C ARG A 567 -38.89 -20.00 3.68
N PRO A 568 -38.97 -20.08 2.33
CA PRO A 568 -38.43 -19.05 1.46
C PRO A 568 -39.03 -17.67 1.75
N PRO A 569 -38.21 -16.60 1.79
CA PRO A 569 -38.67 -15.26 2.12
C PRO A 569 -39.51 -14.64 1.01
N ALA A 570 -40.43 -13.74 1.39
CA ALA A 570 -41.08 -12.84 0.44
C ALA A 570 -40.03 -12.08 -0.38
N ASN A 571 -40.25 -11.93 -1.68
CA ASN A 571 -39.29 -11.30 -2.60
C ASN A 571 -37.87 -11.92 -2.57
N SER A 572 -37.75 -13.24 -2.43
CA SER A 572 -36.48 -13.99 -2.43
C SER A 572 -35.54 -13.62 -3.58
N ASP A 573 -36.07 -13.40 -4.79
CA ASP A 573 -35.37 -12.79 -5.95
C ASP A 573 -34.46 -11.62 -5.54
N LEU A 574 -35.01 -10.65 -4.79
CA LEU A 574 -34.33 -9.39 -4.47
C LEU A 574 -33.28 -9.58 -3.36
N LEU A 575 -33.54 -10.46 -2.40
CA LEU A 575 -32.55 -10.83 -1.37
C LEU A 575 -31.33 -11.52 -2.01
N CYS A 576 -31.56 -12.42 -2.98
CA CYS A 576 -30.49 -13.07 -3.74
C CYS A 576 -29.65 -12.08 -4.54
N VAL A 577 -30.27 -11.06 -5.16
CA VAL A 577 -29.53 -9.96 -5.82
C VAL A 577 -28.63 -9.26 -4.82
N TYR A 578 -29.21 -8.76 -3.73
CA TYR A 578 -28.49 -7.94 -2.76
C TYR A 578 -27.34 -8.70 -2.08
N ALA A 579 -27.56 -9.94 -1.66
CA ALA A 579 -26.51 -10.79 -1.11
C ALA A 579 -25.39 -11.11 -2.13
N GLY A 580 -25.72 -11.22 -3.43
CA GLY A 580 -24.72 -11.32 -4.50
C GLY A 580 -23.87 -10.06 -4.64
N THR A 581 -24.52 -8.90 -4.76
CA THR A 581 -23.84 -7.60 -4.88
C THR A 581 -23.02 -7.26 -3.63
N GLY A 582 -23.45 -7.65 -2.43
CA GLY A 582 -22.67 -7.48 -1.21
C GLY A 582 -21.42 -8.35 -1.13
N VAL A 583 -21.47 -9.58 -1.67
CA VAL A 583 -20.26 -10.40 -1.87
C VAL A 583 -19.29 -9.74 -2.87
N GLN A 584 -19.81 -9.06 -3.90
CA GLN A 584 -19.01 -8.26 -4.83
C GLN A 584 -18.28 -7.11 -4.12
N PHE A 585 -19.00 -6.35 -3.29
CA PHE A 585 -18.43 -5.26 -2.49
C PHE A 585 -17.42 -5.75 -1.46
N PHE A 586 -17.76 -6.82 -0.72
CA PHE A 586 -16.87 -7.41 0.28
C PHE A 586 -15.55 -7.87 -0.34
N GLY A 587 -15.59 -8.60 -1.46
CA GLY A 587 -14.39 -9.04 -2.18
C GLY A 587 -13.57 -7.87 -2.72
N MET A 588 -14.22 -6.87 -3.33
CA MET A 588 -13.56 -5.67 -3.85
C MET A 588 -12.84 -4.89 -2.74
N ILE A 589 -13.52 -4.60 -1.63
CA ILE A 589 -12.98 -3.81 -0.51
C ILE A 589 -11.86 -4.57 0.17
N LEU A 590 -12.06 -5.85 0.50
CA LEU A 590 -11.05 -6.69 1.15
C LEU A 590 -9.75 -6.75 0.33
N VAL A 591 -9.83 -7.03 -0.97
CA VAL A 591 -8.63 -7.11 -1.83
C VAL A 591 -7.98 -5.74 -2.04
N THR A 592 -8.76 -4.66 -2.19
CA THR A 592 -8.23 -3.30 -2.27
C THR A 592 -7.47 -2.92 -0.99
N MET A 593 -8.03 -3.21 0.18
CA MET A 593 -7.40 -2.94 1.47
C MET A 593 -6.16 -3.77 1.71
N MET A 594 -6.15 -5.05 1.32
CA MET A 594 -4.95 -5.90 1.40
C MET A 594 -3.82 -5.34 0.52
N PHE A 595 -4.09 -4.91 -0.72
CA PHE A 595 -3.07 -4.30 -1.56
C PHE A 595 -2.62 -2.91 -1.07
N ALA A 596 -3.50 -2.13 -0.44
CA ALA A 596 -3.15 -0.86 0.19
C ALA A 596 -2.27 -1.06 1.45
N ALA A 597 -2.63 -1.99 2.34
CA ALA A 597 -1.86 -2.32 3.55
C ALA A 597 -0.50 -2.96 3.24
N LEU A 598 -0.36 -3.65 2.10
CA LEU A 598 0.91 -4.16 1.57
C LEU A 598 1.72 -3.10 0.80
N GLY A 599 1.26 -1.84 0.72
CA GLY A 599 1.97 -0.73 0.10
C GLY A 599 1.94 -0.67 -1.44
N PHE A 600 1.25 -1.61 -2.10
CA PHE A 600 1.17 -1.63 -3.58
C PHE A 600 0.34 -0.48 -4.16
N LEU A 601 -0.57 0.12 -3.36
CA LEU A 601 -1.41 1.25 -3.75
C LEU A 601 -0.93 2.56 -3.10
N SER A 602 0.36 2.86 -3.24
CA SER A 602 0.98 4.11 -2.77
C SER A 602 0.35 5.36 -3.43
N PRO A 603 0.14 6.47 -2.70
CA PRO A 603 -0.30 7.77 -3.25
C PRO A 603 0.56 8.32 -4.39
N SER A 604 1.80 7.85 -4.52
CA SER A 604 2.69 8.15 -5.65
C SER A 604 2.13 7.68 -7.00
N ASN A 605 1.28 6.64 -7.02
CA ASN A 605 0.58 6.15 -8.20
C ASN A 605 -0.83 6.77 -8.28
N ARG A 606 -0.91 7.93 -8.94
CA ARG A 606 -2.12 8.76 -9.08
C ARG A 606 -3.20 8.03 -9.86
N GLY A 607 -4.45 8.15 -9.43
CA GLY A 607 -5.59 7.41 -10.00
C GLY A 607 -5.56 5.88 -9.75
N GLY A 608 -4.40 5.28 -9.48
CA GLY A 608 -4.18 3.83 -9.35
C GLY A 608 -5.14 3.13 -8.39
N LEU A 609 -5.40 3.71 -7.21
CA LEU A 609 -6.41 3.20 -6.25
C LEU A 609 -7.80 3.06 -6.89
N MET A 610 -8.26 4.09 -7.62
CA MET A 610 -9.60 4.13 -8.22
C MET A 610 -9.70 3.19 -9.43
N THR A 611 -8.64 3.14 -10.25
CA THR A 611 -8.51 2.17 -11.35
C THR A 611 -8.52 0.72 -10.82
N ALA A 612 -7.80 0.44 -9.74
CA ALA A 612 -7.78 -0.87 -9.08
C ALA A 612 -9.16 -1.26 -8.54
N MET A 613 -9.86 -0.36 -7.85
CA MET A 613 -11.22 -0.61 -7.36
C MET A 613 -12.21 -0.94 -8.49
N LEU A 614 -12.14 -0.23 -9.63
CA LEU A 614 -12.99 -0.51 -10.79
C LEU A 614 -12.71 -1.86 -11.43
N LEU A 615 -11.44 -2.24 -11.59
CA LEU A 615 -11.07 -3.55 -12.14
C LEU A 615 -11.43 -4.69 -11.19
N LEU A 616 -11.22 -4.52 -9.88
CA LEU A 616 -11.63 -5.46 -8.85
C LEU A 616 -13.16 -5.60 -8.77
N TRP A 617 -13.91 -4.51 -8.88
CA TRP A 617 -15.38 -4.54 -8.95
C TRP A 617 -15.87 -5.45 -10.09
N VAL A 618 -15.31 -5.27 -11.29
CA VAL A 618 -15.66 -6.04 -12.49
C VAL A 618 -15.31 -7.51 -12.33
N PHE A 619 -14.11 -7.83 -11.86
CA PHE A 619 -13.68 -9.22 -11.61
C PHE A 619 -14.55 -9.91 -10.55
N MET A 620 -14.90 -9.21 -9.46
CA MET A 620 -15.72 -9.76 -8.38
C MET A 620 -17.17 -10.05 -8.79
N GLY A 621 -17.62 -9.58 -9.96
CA GLY A 621 -18.91 -9.94 -10.56
C GLY A 621 -19.09 -11.47 -10.73
N LEU A 622 -18.00 -12.21 -10.93
CA LEU A 622 -18.00 -13.67 -10.95
C LEU A 622 -18.53 -14.26 -9.62
N PHE A 623 -18.07 -13.74 -8.49
CA PHE A 623 -18.51 -14.19 -7.16
C PHE A 623 -19.93 -13.70 -6.85
N ALA A 624 -20.30 -12.52 -7.33
CA ALA A 624 -21.65 -11.97 -7.20
C ALA A 624 -22.71 -12.88 -7.83
N GLY A 625 -22.50 -13.29 -9.09
CA GLY A 625 -23.39 -14.21 -9.80
C GLY A 625 -23.41 -15.61 -9.17
N TYR A 626 -22.25 -16.13 -8.76
CA TYR A 626 -22.15 -17.42 -8.07
C TYR A 626 -22.97 -17.44 -6.77
N ALA A 627 -22.86 -16.39 -5.95
CA ALA A 627 -23.57 -16.25 -4.69
C ALA A 627 -25.08 -16.10 -4.89
N SER A 628 -25.52 -15.18 -5.77
CA SER A 628 -26.95 -14.95 -6.03
C SER A 628 -27.63 -16.19 -6.62
N ALA A 629 -26.96 -16.89 -7.55
CA ALA A 629 -27.50 -18.11 -8.16
C ALA A 629 -27.59 -19.31 -7.20
N ARG A 630 -26.65 -19.48 -6.25
CA ARG A 630 -26.77 -20.55 -5.23
C ARG A 630 -27.90 -20.29 -4.24
N LEU A 631 -28.04 -19.05 -3.74
CA LEU A 631 -29.16 -18.69 -2.86
C LEU A 631 -30.50 -18.83 -3.58
N TYR A 632 -30.59 -18.43 -4.85
CA TYR A 632 -31.81 -18.55 -5.64
C TYR A 632 -32.21 -20.02 -5.86
N LYS A 633 -31.24 -20.90 -6.11
CA LYS A 633 -31.47 -22.35 -6.23
C LYS A 633 -31.91 -22.99 -4.91
N MET A 634 -31.38 -22.54 -3.77
CA MET A 634 -31.82 -22.95 -2.43
C MET A 634 -33.29 -22.60 -2.19
N PHE A 635 -33.72 -21.39 -2.56
CA PHE A 635 -35.14 -20.99 -2.54
C PHE A 635 -36.00 -21.62 -3.65
N LYS A 636 -35.54 -22.73 -4.27
CA LYS A 636 -36.25 -23.51 -5.31
C LYS A 636 -36.53 -22.72 -6.60
N GLY A 637 -35.81 -21.62 -6.83
CA GLY A 637 -35.92 -20.80 -8.03
C GLY A 637 -35.31 -21.47 -9.27
N THR A 638 -36.04 -21.44 -10.39
CA THR A 638 -35.66 -22.11 -11.66
C THR A 638 -35.10 -21.14 -12.71
N GLU A 639 -35.54 -19.89 -12.72
CA GLU A 639 -35.20 -18.88 -13.73
C GLU A 639 -33.80 -18.25 -13.54
N TRP A 640 -32.74 -19.07 -13.51
CA TRP A 640 -31.38 -18.62 -13.18
C TRP A 640 -30.88 -17.45 -14.05
N LYS A 641 -31.29 -17.37 -15.32
CA LYS A 641 -30.96 -16.25 -16.22
C LYS A 641 -31.56 -14.91 -15.75
N LYS A 642 -32.75 -14.93 -15.15
CA LYS A 642 -33.51 -13.76 -14.69
C LYS A 642 -32.88 -13.16 -13.43
N ILE A 643 -32.51 -14.00 -12.45
CA ILE A 643 -31.78 -13.55 -11.26
C ILE A 643 -30.39 -13.02 -11.65
N THR A 644 -29.70 -13.66 -12.59
CA THR A 644 -28.40 -13.19 -13.13
C THR A 644 -28.51 -11.80 -13.73
N LEU A 645 -29.52 -11.56 -14.57
CA LEU A 645 -29.78 -10.24 -15.15
C LEU A 645 -30.08 -9.21 -14.05
N LYS A 646 -30.93 -9.53 -13.08
CA LYS A 646 -31.20 -8.64 -11.94
C LYS A 646 -29.92 -8.31 -11.14
N THR A 647 -29.04 -9.28 -10.88
CA THR A 647 -27.75 -9.06 -10.20
C THR A 647 -26.84 -8.13 -11.00
N ALA A 648 -26.69 -8.37 -12.30
CA ALA A 648 -25.78 -7.60 -13.16
C ALA A 648 -26.28 -6.16 -13.47
N PHE A 649 -27.57 -5.88 -13.27
CA PHE A 649 -28.19 -4.61 -13.64
C PHE A 649 -28.68 -3.74 -12.47
N ILE A 650 -29.32 -4.27 -11.43
CA ILE A 650 -30.02 -3.42 -10.43
C ILE A 650 -29.09 -2.40 -9.76
N PHE A 651 -27.98 -2.86 -9.18
CA PHE A 651 -27.05 -1.95 -8.51
C PHE A 651 -26.29 -1.06 -9.52
N PRO A 652 -25.62 -1.59 -10.57
CA PRO A 652 -24.89 -0.73 -11.51
C PRO A 652 -25.77 0.28 -12.25
N ALA A 653 -27.00 -0.05 -12.63
CA ALA A 653 -27.91 0.88 -13.28
C ALA A 653 -28.36 2.01 -12.33
N THR A 654 -28.59 1.70 -11.05
CA THR A 654 -28.95 2.71 -10.04
C THR A 654 -27.80 3.69 -9.84
N ILE A 655 -26.57 3.19 -9.69
CA ILE A 655 -25.37 4.05 -9.56
C ILE A 655 -25.14 4.86 -10.85
N PHE A 656 -25.25 4.23 -12.03
CA PHE A 656 -25.07 4.92 -13.31
C PHE A 656 -26.13 6.01 -13.53
N ALA A 657 -27.39 5.80 -13.14
CA ALA A 657 -28.44 6.81 -13.26
C ALA A 657 -28.18 8.03 -12.36
N VAL A 658 -27.81 7.81 -11.09
CA VAL A 658 -27.43 8.92 -10.18
C VAL A 658 -26.18 9.62 -10.70
N PHE A 659 -25.13 8.87 -11.05
CA PHE A 659 -23.89 9.42 -11.57
C PHE A 659 -24.09 10.23 -12.86
N PHE A 660 -24.91 9.75 -13.80
CA PHE A 660 -25.23 10.47 -15.04
C PHE A 660 -25.97 11.78 -14.76
N PHE A 661 -26.95 11.77 -13.83
CA PHE A 661 -27.65 12.98 -13.40
C PHE A 661 -26.69 14.00 -12.76
N LEU A 662 -25.82 13.56 -11.85
CA LEU A 662 -24.80 14.42 -11.25
C LEU A 662 -23.84 14.97 -12.33
N ASN A 663 -23.34 14.14 -13.23
CA ASN A 663 -22.42 14.55 -14.30
C ASN A 663 -23.06 15.59 -15.25
N ALA A 664 -24.37 15.49 -15.52
CA ALA A 664 -25.11 16.47 -16.30
C ALA A 664 -25.16 17.86 -15.63
N LEU A 665 -25.23 17.92 -14.29
CA LEU A 665 -25.13 19.18 -13.55
C LEU A 665 -23.70 19.77 -13.65
N ILE A 666 -22.66 18.94 -13.54
CA ILE A 666 -21.26 19.38 -13.66
C ILE A 666 -20.95 19.90 -15.08
N TRP A 667 -21.53 19.29 -16.13
CA TRP A 667 -21.49 19.81 -17.50
C TRP A 667 -22.18 21.17 -17.63
N GLY A 668 -23.33 21.38 -16.97
CA GLY A 668 -24.03 22.66 -16.95
C GLY A 668 -23.17 23.80 -16.39
N GLU A 669 -22.46 23.53 -15.29
CA GLU A 669 -21.50 24.45 -14.65
C GLU A 669 -20.14 24.57 -15.38
N LYS A 670 -19.96 23.87 -16.50
CA LYS A 670 -18.70 23.80 -17.29
C LYS A 670 -17.46 23.42 -16.47
N SER A 671 -17.65 22.64 -15.41
CA SER A 671 -16.58 22.21 -14.52
C SER A 671 -15.75 21.08 -15.14
N SER A 672 -14.42 21.08 -14.90
CA SER A 672 -13.51 20.03 -15.40
C SER A 672 -13.68 18.69 -14.69
N GLY A 673 -14.46 18.65 -13.61
CA GLY A 673 -14.88 17.42 -12.93
C GLY A 673 -15.93 16.63 -13.71
N ALA A 674 -16.49 17.19 -14.78
CA ALA A 674 -17.42 16.47 -15.63
C ALA A 674 -16.67 15.41 -16.45
N VAL A 675 -17.00 14.15 -16.22
CA VAL A 675 -16.39 13.00 -16.90
C VAL A 675 -16.78 13.07 -18.39
N PRO A 676 -15.80 13.08 -19.32
CA PRO A 676 -16.08 13.27 -20.73
C PRO A 676 -16.79 12.06 -21.35
N PHE A 677 -17.54 12.30 -22.41
CA PHE A 677 -18.41 11.29 -23.04
C PHE A 677 -17.68 9.99 -23.42
N GLY A 678 -16.44 10.08 -23.92
CA GLY A 678 -15.62 8.90 -24.23
C GLY A 678 -15.31 8.02 -23.01
N THR A 679 -15.11 8.62 -21.83
CA THR A 679 -14.92 7.89 -20.57
C THR A 679 -16.22 7.28 -20.07
N MET A 680 -17.36 7.96 -20.25
CA MET A 680 -18.68 7.37 -19.95
C MET A 680 -18.96 6.16 -20.87
N PHE A 681 -18.63 6.25 -22.15
CA PHE A 681 -18.73 5.13 -23.09
C PHE A 681 -17.80 3.97 -22.69
N ALA A 682 -16.57 4.25 -22.26
CA ALA A 682 -15.64 3.23 -21.74
C ALA A 682 -16.18 2.51 -20.48
N LEU A 683 -16.83 3.23 -19.56
CA LEU A 683 -17.50 2.64 -18.40
C LEU A 683 -18.69 1.75 -18.80
N VAL A 684 -19.50 2.18 -19.78
CA VAL A 684 -20.60 1.37 -20.33
C VAL A 684 -20.06 0.12 -21.02
N PHE A 685 -18.99 0.22 -21.80
CA PHE A 685 -18.32 -0.94 -22.41
C PHE A 685 -17.77 -1.91 -21.36
N LEU A 686 -17.14 -1.41 -20.30
CA LEU A 686 -16.63 -2.20 -19.18
C LEU A 686 -17.76 -2.94 -18.43
N TRP A 687 -18.91 -2.30 -18.26
CA TRP A 687 -20.10 -2.90 -17.64
C TRP A 687 -20.74 -3.98 -18.54
N PHE A 688 -21.15 -3.64 -19.75
CA PHE A 688 -21.89 -4.55 -20.64
C PHE A 688 -20.99 -5.61 -21.31
N GLY A 689 -19.77 -5.25 -21.70
CA GLY A 689 -18.85 -6.11 -22.46
C GLY A 689 -18.00 -7.05 -21.59
N ILE A 690 -17.80 -6.73 -20.30
CA ILE A 690 -16.93 -7.52 -19.41
C ILE A 690 -17.67 -7.93 -18.12
N SER A 691 -18.24 -6.98 -17.37
CA SER A 691 -18.88 -7.27 -16.08
C SER A 691 -20.11 -8.16 -16.20
N VAL A 692 -21.03 -7.86 -17.13
CA VAL A 692 -22.24 -8.68 -17.35
C VAL A 692 -21.88 -10.14 -17.72
N PRO A 693 -20.99 -10.42 -18.71
CA PRO A 693 -20.50 -11.79 -18.97
C PRO A 693 -19.88 -12.50 -17.76
N LEU A 694 -19.09 -11.81 -16.92
CA LEU A 694 -18.51 -12.38 -15.71
C LEU A 694 -19.58 -12.80 -14.69
N VAL A 695 -20.61 -11.97 -14.47
CA VAL A 695 -21.76 -12.34 -13.62
C VAL A 695 -22.50 -13.54 -14.20
N PHE A 696 -22.68 -13.62 -15.53
CA PHE A 696 -23.28 -14.80 -16.18
C PHE A 696 -22.47 -16.08 -16.01
N ALA A 697 -21.14 -16.02 -16.15
CA ALA A 697 -20.26 -17.16 -15.91
C ALA A 697 -20.34 -17.62 -14.44
N GLY A 698 -20.32 -16.68 -13.50
CA GLY A 698 -20.46 -16.92 -12.06
C GLY A 698 -21.78 -17.63 -11.73
N SER A 699 -22.90 -17.09 -12.20
CA SER A 699 -24.23 -17.68 -12.01
C SER A 699 -24.36 -19.07 -12.63
N TYR A 700 -23.78 -19.30 -13.80
CA TYR A 700 -23.80 -20.62 -14.45
C TYR A 700 -23.07 -21.68 -13.62
N ILE A 701 -21.90 -21.34 -13.04
CA ILE A 701 -21.15 -22.20 -12.12
C ILE A 701 -21.94 -22.42 -10.81
N GLY A 702 -22.52 -21.35 -10.25
CA GLY A 702 -23.33 -21.40 -9.03
C GLY A 702 -24.56 -22.30 -9.17
N PHE A 703 -25.31 -22.13 -10.26
CA PHE A 703 -26.53 -22.89 -10.52
C PHE A 703 -26.27 -24.34 -10.95
N LYS A 704 -25.10 -24.66 -11.51
CA LYS A 704 -24.68 -26.04 -11.80
C LYS A 704 -24.44 -26.87 -10.55
N LYS A 705 -23.89 -26.29 -9.47
CA LYS A 705 -23.66 -27.02 -8.20
C LYS A 705 -25.00 -27.52 -7.60
N PRO A 706 -24.99 -28.58 -6.77
CA PRO A 706 -26.17 -28.98 -6.01
C PRO A 706 -26.73 -27.80 -5.20
N GLY A 707 -28.03 -27.86 -4.90
CA GLY A 707 -28.67 -26.91 -3.99
C GLY A 707 -27.99 -26.92 -2.61
N ILE A 708 -28.24 -25.89 -1.82
CA ILE A 708 -27.96 -25.98 -0.38
C ILE A 708 -29.20 -26.62 0.23
N GLU A 709 -29.05 -27.77 0.87
CA GLU A 709 -30.14 -28.48 1.54
C GLU A 709 -30.36 -27.87 2.93
N ASP A 710 -31.61 -27.73 3.37
CA ASP A 710 -31.94 -27.15 4.68
C ASP A 710 -31.86 -28.20 5.79
N PRO A 711 -31.37 -27.86 7.01
CA PRO A 711 -31.20 -28.84 8.08
C PRO A 711 -32.50 -29.49 8.56
N VAL A 712 -33.64 -28.81 8.37
CA VAL A 712 -34.96 -29.23 8.85
C VAL A 712 -36.00 -29.05 7.74
N LYS A 713 -36.94 -30.00 7.62
CA LYS A 713 -38.01 -29.99 6.61
C LYS A 713 -39.07 -28.96 6.98
N THR A 714 -39.50 -28.13 6.03
CA THR A 714 -40.54 -27.10 6.25
C THR A 714 -41.96 -27.69 6.26
N ASN A 715 -42.78 -27.27 7.23
CA ASN A 715 -44.19 -27.63 7.35
C ASN A 715 -45.05 -27.10 6.18
N LYS A 716 -46.15 -27.81 5.88
CA LYS A 716 -47.08 -27.41 4.80
C LYS A 716 -47.83 -26.12 5.14
N ILE A 717 -48.34 -26.01 6.36
CA ILE A 717 -49.07 -24.85 6.89
C ILE A 717 -48.08 -24.03 7.73
N PRO A 718 -47.96 -22.70 7.53
CA PRO A 718 -47.13 -21.84 8.37
C PRO A 718 -47.75 -21.64 9.76
N ARG A 719 -46.92 -21.66 10.82
CA ARG A 719 -47.32 -21.22 12.17
C ARG A 719 -47.71 -19.74 12.16
N GLN A 720 -48.73 -19.38 12.94
CA GLN A 720 -49.07 -17.99 13.24
C GLN A 720 -48.05 -17.41 14.23
N ILE A 721 -47.49 -16.24 13.92
CA ILE A 721 -46.53 -15.54 14.78
C ILE A 721 -47.33 -14.84 15.91
N PRO A 722 -46.93 -14.97 17.19
CA PRO A 722 -47.60 -14.32 18.31
C PRO A 722 -47.35 -12.80 18.32
N GLU A 723 -48.20 -12.05 19.02
CA GLU A 723 -48.04 -10.60 19.16
C GLU A 723 -46.70 -10.26 19.84
N GLN A 724 -45.89 -9.45 19.14
CA GLN A 724 -44.54 -9.11 19.56
C GLN A 724 -44.56 -7.92 20.52
N ALA A 725 -43.74 -7.98 21.57
CA ALA A 725 -43.53 -6.84 22.46
C ALA A 725 -43.04 -5.60 21.68
N TRP A 726 -43.36 -4.39 22.15
CA TRP A 726 -43.12 -3.14 21.42
C TRP A 726 -41.67 -2.95 20.95
N TYR A 727 -40.69 -3.37 21.76
CA TYR A 727 -39.26 -3.31 21.46
C TYR A 727 -38.78 -4.37 20.45
N MET A 728 -39.58 -5.40 20.19
CA MET A 728 -39.37 -6.39 19.12
C MET A 728 -40.09 -6.03 17.82
N ASN A 729 -40.75 -4.87 17.73
CA ASN A 729 -41.27 -4.34 16.47
C ASN A 729 -40.14 -4.27 15.42
N PRO A 730 -40.33 -4.80 14.19
CA PRO A 730 -39.29 -4.86 13.17
C PRO A 730 -38.60 -3.52 12.90
N ALA A 731 -39.34 -2.41 12.81
CA ALA A 731 -38.75 -1.10 12.48
C ALA A 731 -37.81 -0.59 13.58
N PHE A 732 -38.23 -0.69 14.84
CA PHE A 732 -37.44 -0.28 16.01
C PHE A 732 -36.20 -1.18 16.20
N SER A 733 -36.40 -2.50 16.07
CA SER A 733 -35.34 -3.51 16.15
C SER A 733 -34.28 -3.35 15.06
N ILE A 734 -34.69 -3.04 13.82
CA ILE A 734 -33.79 -2.80 12.68
C ILE A 734 -32.97 -1.52 12.87
N LEU A 735 -33.57 -0.44 13.38
CA LEU A 735 -32.87 0.83 13.60
C LEU A 735 -31.83 0.71 14.71
N ILE A 736 -32.19 0.17 15.88
CA ILE A 736 -31.25 0.00 17.00
C ILE A 736 -30.04 -0.88 16.62
N GLY A 737 -30.26 -1.95 15.85
CA GLY A 737 -29.17 -2.80 15.39
C GLY A 737 -28.14 -2.09 14.50
N GLY A 738 -28.53 -1.03 13.79
CA GLY A 738 -27.65 -0.23 12.94
C GLY A 738 -26.77 0.76 13.69
N VAL A 739 -27.12 1.10 14.93
CA VAL A 739 -26.37 2.08 15.75
C VAL A 739 -24.98 1.58 16.11
N LEU A 740 -24.83 0.30 16.48
CA LEU A 740 -23.56 -0.26 16.94
C LEU A 740 -22.52 -0.41 15.80
N PRO A 741 -22.85 -0.96 14.61
CA PRO A 741 -21.93 -0.94 13.47
C PRO A 741 -21.54 0.47 13.00
N PHE A 742 -22.44 1.46 13.11
CA PHE A 742 -22.10 2.86 12.85
C PHE A 742 -21.15 3.44 13.91
N GLY A 743 -21.42 3.17 15.20
CA GLY A 743 -20.57 3.59 16.32
C GLY A 743 -19.15 2.99 16.28
N ALA A 744 -18.97 1.83 15.64
CA ALA A 744 -17.66 1.22 15.43
C ALA A 744 -16.82 1.88 14.31
N VAL A 745 -17.39 2.79 13.50
CA VAL A 745 -16.70 3.40 12.33
C VAL A 745 -16.77 4.92 12.25
N PHE A 746 -17.57 5.60 13.08
CA PHE A 746 -17.87 7.03 12.89
C PHE A 746 -16.64 7.96 12.97
N ILE A 747 -15.61 7.61 13.74
CA ILE A 747 -14.36 8.39 13.82
C ILE A 747 -13.56 8.27 12.52
N GLU A 748 -13.35 7.07 11.98
CA GLU A 748 -12.68 6.93 10.68
C GLU A 748 -13.52 7.54 9.55
N LEU A 749 -14.85 7.47 9.63
CA LEU A 749 -15.74 8.18 8.69
C LEU A 749 -15.50 9.70 8.71
N PHE A 750 -15.28 10.31 9.88
CA PHE A 750 -14.91 11.72 9.97
C PHE A 750 -13.60 12.04 9.23
N PHE A 751 -12.58 11.21 9.38
CA PHE A 751 -11.29 11.38 8.70
C PHE A 751 -11.40 11.13 7.18
N ILE A 752 -12.16 10.11 6.76
CA ILE A 752 -12.43 9.83 5.33
C ILE A 752 -13.16 11.01 4.67
N LEU A 753 -14.21 11.55 5.31
CA LEU A 753 -14.94 12.72 4.80
C LEU A 753 -14.04 13.96 4.74
N THR A 754 -13.20 14.16 5.76
CA THR A 754 -12.22 15.26 5.79
C THR A 754 -11.18 15.15 4.68
N SER A 755 -10.68 13.94 4.40
CA SER A 755 -9.75 13.72 3.29
C SER A 755 -10.38 13.98 1.92
N ILE A 756 -11.59 13.46 1.69
CA ILE A 756 -12.31 13.62 0.41
C ILE A 756 -12.71 15.08 0.17
N TRP A 757 -13.43 15.70 1.12
CA TRP A 757 -14.12 16.99 0.92
C TRP A 757 -13.30 18.21 1.34
N LEU A 758 -12.29 18.07 2.21
CA LEU A 758 -11.36 19.17 2.56
C LEU A 758 -9.96 18.96 1.96
N HIS A 759 -9.81 17.97 1.07
CA HIS A 759 -8.60 17.66 0.29
C HIS A 759 -7.34 17.47 1.16
N GLN A 760 -7.50 16.93 2.37
CA GLN A 760 -6.40 16.60 3.26
C GLN A 760 -5.85 15.20 2.97
N PHE A 761 -4.54 15.00 3.14
CA PHE A 761 -3.93 13.69 2.97
C PHE A 761 -4.31 12.76 4.14
N TYR A 762 -4.93 11.62 3.83
CA TYR A 762 -5.13 10.49 4.75
C TYR A 762 -4.41 9.27 4.17
N TYR A 763 -3.53 8.66 4.96
CA TYR A 763 -2.62 7.60 4.48
C TYR A 763 -2.70 6.30 5.28
N ILE A 764 -3.42 6.27 6.40
CA ILE A 764 -3.29 5.20 7.39
C ILE A 764 -4.17 3.97 7.06
N PHE A 765 -3.95 3.41 5.86
CA PHE A 765 -4.63 2.21 5.35
C PHE A 765 -4.56 1.00 6.31
N GLY A 766 -3.53 0.93 7.17
CA GLY A 766 -3.42 -0.07 8.23
C GLY A 766 -4.51 0.03 9.30
N PHE A 767 -4.78 1.23 9.83
CA PHE A 767 -5.90 1.44 10.77
C PHE A 767 -7.25 1.25 10.08
N LEU A 768 -7.39 1.72 8.84
CA LEU A 768 -8.61 1.55 8.06
C LEU A 768 -8.95 0.05 7.84
N PHE A 769 -7.95 -0.80 7.63
CA PHE A 769 -8.13 -2.26 7.54
C PHE A 769 -8.55 -2.89 8.88
N ILE A 770 -7.95 -2.46 10.00
CA ILE A 770 -8.34 -2.92 11.35
C ILE A 770 -9.80 -2.54 11.65
N VAL A 771 -10.20 -1.30 11.36
CA VAL A 771 -11.58 -0.82 11.56
C VAL A 771 -12.57 -1.52 10.63
N PHE A 772 -12.17 -1.91 9.42
CA PHE A 772 -12.99 -2.77 8.55
C PHE A 772 -13.21 -4.18 9.13
N VAL A 773 -12.19 -4.79 9.75
CA VAL A 773 -12.34 -6.07 10.47
C VAL A 773 -13.29 -5.92 11.67
N ILE A 774 -13.15 -4.84 12.45
CA ILE A 774 -14.04 -4.51 13.57
C ILE A 774 -15.50 -4.34 13.08
N LEU A 775 -15.71 -3.64 11.95
CA LEU A 775 -17.04 -3.49 11.33
C LEU A 775 -17.65 -4.85 10.95
N ILE A 776 -16.87 -5.75 10.33
CA ILE A 776 -17.35 -7.08 9.94
C ILE A 776 -17.84 -7.87 11.16
N VAL A 777 -17.04 -7.90 12.24
CA VAL A 777 -17.40 -8.59 13.48
C VAL A 777 -18.64 -7.94 14.12
N THR A 778 -18.65 -6.62 14.28
CA THR A 778 -19.78 -5.88 14.87
C THR A 778 -21.09 -6.11 14.10
N CYS A 779 -21.06 -6.10 12.76
CA CYS A 779 -22.23 -6.41 11.92
C CYS A 779 -22.73 -7.84 12.10
N ALA A 780 -21.83 -8.82 12.19
CA ALA A 780 -22.17 -10.22 12.38
C ALA A 780 -22.78 -10.48 13.77
N GLU A 781 -22.17 -9.94 14.83
CA GLU A 781 -22.61 -10.18 16.21
C GLU A 781 -23.97 -9.54 16.50
N ILE A 782 -24.18 -8.27 16.15
CA ILE A 782 -25.47 -7.60 16.44
C ILE A 782 -26.64 -8.25 15.70
N THR A 783 -26.41 -8.77 14.48
CA THR A 783 -27.44 -9.48 13.74
C THR A 783 -27.70 -10.88 14.29
N ILE A 784 -26.66 -11.63 14.71
CA ILE A 784 -26.83 -12.91 15.40
C ILE A 784 -27.62 -12.74 16.70
N VAL A 785 -27.29 -11.75 17.54
CA VAL A 785 -28.00 -11.47 18.80
C VAL A 785 -29.47 -11.14 18.56
N LEU A 786 -29.76 -10.23 17.62
CA LEU A 786 -31.14 -9.82 17.33
C LEU A 786 -31.94 -10.90 16.60
N CYS A 787 -31.31 -11.71 15.75
CA CYS A 787 -31.92 -12.89 15.13
C CYS A 787 -32.24 -13.97 16.18
N TYR A 788 -31.37 -14.18 17.17
CA TYR A 788 -31.63 -15.11 18.26
C TYR A 788 -32.84 -14.67 19.10
N PHE A 789 -32.91 -13.39 19.50
CA PHE A 789 -34.07 -12.89 20.24
C PHE A 789 -35.37 -12.87 19.41
N GLN A 790 -35.29 -12.62 18.10
CA GLN A 790 -36.42 -12.77 17.17
C GLN A 790 -36.97 -14.21 17.18
N LEU A 791 -36.10 -15.21 17.01
CA LEU A 791 -36.48 -16.61 17.04
C LEU A 791 -37.01 -17.05 18.41
N CYS A 792 -36.43 -16.57 19.51
CA CYS A 792 -36.95 -16.78 20.87
C CYS A 792 -38.35 -16.19 21.08
N SER A 793 -38.76 -15.22 20.26
CA SER A 793 -40.10 -14.61 20.25
C SER A 793 -41.06 -15.27 19.25
N GLU A 794 -40.69 -16.45 18.74
CA GLU A 794 -41.43 -17.26 17.73
C GLU A 794 -41.66 -16.57 16.36
N ASP A 795 -40.92 -15.49 16.08
CA ASP A 795 -40.87 -14.87 14.76
C ASP A 795 -39.80 -15.55 13.88
N TYR A 796 -40.23 -16.27 12.85
CA TYR A 796 -39.36 -16.97 11.91
C TYR A 796 -38.99 -16.16 10.66
N LEU A 797 -39.41 -14.89 10.54
CA LEU A 797 -39.18 -14.04 9.36
C LEU A 797 -37.81 -13.34 9.40
N TRP A 798 -36.76 -14.08 9.77
CA TRP A 798 -35.41 -13.56 10.04
C TRP A 798 -34.63 -13.16 8.78
N TRP A 799 -34.98 -13.69 7.61
CA TRP A 799 -34.26 -13.51 6.33
C TRP A 799 -34.01 -12.04 5.95
N TRP A 800 -35.07 -11.23 5.84
CA TRP A 800 -34.93 -9.80 5.56
C TRP A 800 -34.53 -9.00 6.80
N ARG A 801 -34.96 -9.42 7.99
CA ARG A 801 -34.70 -8.71 9.24
C ARG A 801 -33.20 -8.69 9.56
N SER A 802 -32.50 -9.82 9.46
CA SER A 802 -31.03 -9.90 9.61
C SER A 802 -30.28 -8.99 8.62
N TYR A 803 -30.68 -8.98 7.34
CA TYR A 803 -30.12 -8.10 6.33
C TYR A 803 -30.34 -6.62 6.68
N LEU A 804 -31.58 -6.22 7.02
CA LEU A 804 -31.93 -4.83 7.29
C LEU A 804 -31.33 -4.31 8.61
N THR A 805 -31.25 -5.15 9.64
CA THR A 805 -30.69 -4.82 10.97
C THR A 805 -29.21 -4.42 10.92
N SER A 806 -28.43 -4.96 9.97
CA SER A 806 -27.04 -4.54 9.74
C SER A 806 -26.94 -3.46 8.65
N GLY A 807 -27.78 -3.52 7.61
CA GLY A 807 -27.87 -2.52 6.55
C GLY A 807 -28.28 -1.12 7.03
N SER A 808 -29.11 -1.03 8.08
CA SER A 808 -29.62 0.24 8.64
C SER A 808 -28.53 1.19 9.15
N SER A 809 -27.31 0.70 9.41
CA SER A 809 -26.13 1.52 9.70
C SER A 809 -25.83 2.55 8.60
N ALA A 810 -26.25 2.30 7.35
CA ALA A 810 -26.19 3.26 6.25
C ALA A 810 -27.11 4.48 6.42
N ILE A 811 -28.22 4.36 7.15
CA ILE A 811 -29.10 5.50 7.46
C ILE A 811 -28.35 6.45 8.40
N TYR A 812 -27.66 5.91 9.41
CA TYR A 812 -26.82 6.69 10.32
C TYR A 812 -25.61 7.31 9.58
N LEU A 813 -25.02 6.62 8.61
CA LEU A 813 -23.99 7.18 7.73
C LEU A 813 -24.51 8.39 6.94
N PHE A 814 -25.70 8.29 6.33
CA PHE A 814 -26.31 9.40 5.58
C PHE A 814 -26.72 10.58 6.48
N LEU A 815 -27.27 10.31 7.66
CA LEU A 815 -27.59 11.34 8.65
C LEU A 815 -26.33 12.03 9.18
N TYR A 816 -25.24 11.28 9.39
CA TYR A 816 -23.94 11.84 9.76
C TYR A 816 -23.34 12.69 8.64
N ALA A 817 -23.50 12.29 7.37
CA ALA A 817 -23.11 13.10 6.22
C ALA A 817 -23.89 14.42 6.17
N ALA A 818 -25.20 14.40 6.43
CA ALA A 818 -26.00 15.62 6.54
C ALA A 818 -25.54 16.51 7.70
N PHE A 819 -25.25 15.94 8.87
CA PHE A 819 -24.68 16.67 10.00
C PHE A 819 -23.30 17.28 9.67
N TYR A 820 -22.42 16.53 9.00
CA TYR A 820 -21.10 16.98 8.58
C TYR A 820 -21.20 18.14 7.58
N PHE A 821 -22.14 18.08 6.63
CA PHE A 821 -22.44 19.17 5.71
C PHE A 821 -22.74 20.48 6.45
N PHE A 822 -23.68 20.47 7.40
CA PHE A 822 -24.08 21.69 8.13
C PHE A 822 -23.10 22.15 9.23
N THR A 823 -22.07 21.37 9.58
CA THR A 823 -21.16 21.69 10.72
C THR A 823 -19.67 21.74 10.38
N LYS A 824 -19.27 21.29 9.18
CA LYS A 824 -17.86 21.21 8.74
C LYS A 824 -17.61 21.68 7.30
N LEU A 825 -18.64 21.89 6.48
CA LEU A 825 -18.49 22.26 5.08
C LEU A 825 -19.18 23.61 4.79
N ASP A 826 -18.36 24.64 4.55
CA ASP A 826 -18.82 25.99 4.16
C ASP A 826 -19.29 26.04 2.69
N ILE A 827 -20.16 25.11 2.28
CA ILE A 827 -20.60 24.98 0.88
C ILE A 827 -21.63 26.05 0.54
N THR A 828 -21.27 26.94 -0.40
CA THR A 828 -22.06 28.12 -0.78
C THR A 828 -23.01 27.89 -1.95
N LYS A 829 -22.70 26.94 -2.85
CA LYS A 829 -23.43 26.76 -4.11
C LYS A 829 -24.39 25.56 -4.08
N PRO A 830 -25.63 25.69 -4.61
CA PRO A 830 -26.64 24.63 -4.51
C PRO A 830 -26.28 23.38 -5.31
N VAL A 831 -25.65 23.54 -6.49
CA VAL A 831 -25.15 22.41 -7.30
C VAL A 831 -24.14 21.57 -6.52
N SER A 832 -23.23 22.23 -5.80
CA SER A 832 -22.24 21.60 -4.93
C SER A 832 -22.87 20.81 -3.78
N GLY A 833 -23.96 21.32 -3.19
CA GLY A 833 -24.77 20.59 -2.21
C GLY A 833 -25.44 19.34 -2.82
N ILE A 834 -26.03 19.46 -4.01
CA ILE A 834 -26.64 18.32 -4.73
C ILE A 834 -25.59 17.25 -5.06
N LEU A 835 -24.38 17.67 -5.47
CA LEU A 835 -23.25 16.76 -5.70
C LEU A 835 -22.81 16.05 -4.41
N TYR A 836 -22.66 16.79 -3.31
CA TYR A 836 -22.35 16.21 -2.00
C TYR A 836 -23.36 15.14 -1.59
N PHE A 837 -24.66 15.48 -1.54
CA PHE A 837 -25.70 14.53 -1.15
C PHE A 837 -25.86 13.38 -2.14
N GLY A 838 -25.63 13.60 -3.44
CA GLY A 838 -25.64 12.55 -4.46
C GLY A 838 -24.52 11.53 -4.29
N TYR A 839 -23.27 11.98 -4.09
CA TYR A 839 -22.14 11.08 -3.82
C TYR A 839 -22.27 10.39 -2.45
N MET A 840 -22.77 11.08 -1.43
CA MET A 840 -23.02 10.48 -0.11
C MET A 840 -24.20 9.49 -0.12
N LEU A 841 -25.20 9.67 -0.99
CA LEU A 841 -26.25 8.66 -1.24
C LEU A 841 -25.67 7.40 -1.90
N ILE A 842 -24.78 7.55 -2.89
CA ILE A 842 -24.05 6.43 -3.52
C ILE A 842 -23.23 5.67 -2.47
N ALA A 843 -22.46 6.38 -1.64
CA ALA A 843 -21.66 5.78 -0.57
C ALA A 843 -22.53 5.05 0.47
N SER A 844 -23.65 5.65 0.88
CA SER A 844 -24.60 5.06 1.83
C SER A 844 -25.26 3.80 1.25
N TYR A 845 -25.63 3.81 -0.03
CA TYR A 845 -26.22 2.63 -0.68
C TYR A 845 -25.21 1.49 -0.83
N ALA A 846 -23.96 1.79 -1.19
CA ALA A 846 -22.88 0.78 -1.18
C ALA A 846 -22.64 0.20 0.23
N PHE A 847 -22.66 1.04 1.27
CA PHE A 847 -22.52 0.62 2.66
C PHE A 847 -23.69 -0.27 3.12
N PHE A 848 -24.93 0.09 2.79
CA PHE A 848 -26.13 -0.74 3.04
C PHE A 848 -26.02 -2.13 2.42
N VAL A 849 -25.49 -2.21 1.18
CA VAL A 849 -25.32 -3.49 0.47
C VAL A 849 -24.21 -4.35 1.08
N LEU A 850 -23.13 -3.73 1.53
CA LEU A 850 -22.03 -4.38 2.23
C LEU A 850 -22.43 -4.90 3.61
N THR A 851 -22.87 -4.02 4.51
CA THR A 851 -23.17 -4.37 5.92
C THR A 851 -24.35 -5.33 6.02
N GLY A 852 -25.41 -5.08 5.25
CA GLY A 852 -26.59 -5.95 5.18
C GLY A 852 -26.25 -7.38 4.74
N THR A 853 -25.31 -7.53 3.81
CA THR A 853 -24.86 -8.85 3.34
C THR A 853 -23.98 -9.56 4.37
N ILE A 854 -23.11 -8.85 5.10
CA ILE A 854 -22.31 -9.42 6.19
C ILE A 854 -23.25 -10.00 7.27
N GLY A 855 -24.20 -9.21 7.76
CA GLY A 855 -25.14 -9.66 8.79
C GLY A 855 -26.10 -10.74 8.31
N PHE A 856 -26.54 -10.69 7.04
CA PHE A 856 -27.31 -11.77 6.43
C PHE A 856 -26.57 -13.10 6.42
N TYR A 857 -25.32 -13.14 5.95
CA TYR A 857 -24.54 -14.39 5.91
C TYR A 857 -24.18 -14.89 7.31
N ALA A 858 -23.92 -13.99 8.27
CA ALA A 858 -23.72 -14.35 9.67
C ALA A 858 -24.95 -15.05 10.27
N CYS A 859 -26.15 -14.46 10.10
CA CYS A 859 -27.40 -15.09 10.51
C CYS A 859 -27.70 -16.39 9.76
N PHE A 860 -27.45 -16.46 8.45
CA PHE A 860 -27.66 -17.67 7.65
C PHE A 860 -26.75 -18.84 8.09
N TRP A 861 -25.51 -18.56 8.51
CA TRP A 861 -24.66 -19.58 9.14
C TRP A 861 -25.16 -19.95 10.53
N PHE A 862 -25.51 -18.96 11.37
CA PHE A 862 -25.98 -19.17 12.73
C PHE A 862 -27.26 -20.00 12.80
N THR A 863 -28.30 -19.66 12.03
CA THR A 863 -29.57 -20.40 12.01
C THR A 863 -29.36 -21.83 11.53
N ARG A 864 -28.58 -22.03 10.47
CA ARG A 864 -28.26 -23.38 9.98
C ARG A 864 -27.48 -24.19 11.00
N LEU A 865 -26.52 -23.59 11.71
CA LEU A 865 -25.76 -24.26 12.77
C LEU A 865 -26.69 -24.72 13.90
N ILE A 866 -27.50 -23.83 14.49
CA ILE A 866 -28.36 -24.19 15.63
C ILE A 866 -29.37 -25.29 15.25
N TYR A 867 -30.07 -25.17 14.11
CA TYR A 867 -31.05 -26.19 13.73
C TYR A 867 -30.41 -27.49 13.21
N SER A 868 -29.15 -27.48 12.76
CA SER A 868 -28.40 -28.73 12.48
C SER A 868 -27.92 -29.48 13.74
N SER A 869 -27.93 -28.81 14.90
CA SER A 869 -27.52 -29.40 16.18
C SER A 869 -28.66 -30.02 17.00
N VAL A 870 -29.91 -29.78 16.59
CA VAL A 870 -31.11 -30.39 17.18
C VAL A 870 -31.44 -31.67 16.40
N LYS A 871 -31.62 -32.79 17.09
CA LYS A 871 -32.08 -34.04 16.45
C LYS A 871 -33.58 -33.95 16.20
N ILE A 872 -33.99 -33.90 14.93
CA ILE A 872 -35.39 -33.93 14.48
C ILE A 872 -35.44 -34.78 13.21
N ASP A 873 -35.99 -36.01 13.32
CA ASP A 873 -36.05 -37.00 12.23
C ASP A 873 -37.24 -36.78 11.25
#